data_AF-A0A1B7TEB6-F1
#
_entry.id   AF-A0A1B7TEB6-F1
#
_cell.length_a   1.000
_cell.length_b   1.000
_cell.length_c   1.000
_cell.angle_alpha   90.00
_cell.angle_beta   90.00
_cell.angle_gamma   90.00
#
_symmetry.space_group_name_H-M   'P 1'
#
loop_
_entity.id
_entity.type
_entity.pdbx_description
1 polymer ?
#
loop_
_entity_poly.entity_id
_entity_poly.type
_entity_poly.pdbx_seq_one_letter_code
_entity_poly.pdbx_strand_id
1 'polypeptide(L)'
;MADISSSCKSTITEFVEACNDINDKFQKNETNDSKILSSLTNKINLLIPVTEKFERSIKTIPTLIVLDDSLLLSLENSCSNLYNTLILESKNKSILETPNYLFFFLNVKYFVVLLFFIFHILSKECNTNYGKNCFKFFVSLIKFCLDLYLQVNIIDKSLNSLINKIIRKSEKYSDQLVHFSEGGMLTDFYLTNFQVYFHEKDLTNAALYESKIKNTDIKLNENQILEFCKTVYNCSLKIITESNNSLNTEYVVFLNKASQMIPLQSELSNNTSKSKFKNLKYSVLVLIADYYVRLLQFEDAEIVIEEIIQNYQIDLNLVILKIDMIKKKYSNTDPQLVIEYKEILKRFIMSIMSNNNISCLESMTTFFCDLAKYSPEEAFSCFEYVLTNQTSKIPLDIIEKLFNNRLFILTEFLNTSEEIKINQLKSSFDDLQRIIDQELSETSVNSIVTLVWNYAKKLKKKSLIKEALEWFHQLDNDIINNKISDETKNIIFRAMQQCELELGNFEKVYYIYEKKMIEEKEKNNNFKTQIILFKTKVKEADDIFERNEKELNILEKIANDCKDIILNLKQISKSYTQFYDFLYACFIDFKSNNPVLLYLLDFLFVENNCSEVKGNNENENLFEVNNSSSGLFSHLSFMRILRLAIQLHLTNLELLDKKIFIQEFPNIYLPKFEKLLEQGLNILMRFRQLKEMDINSSSTSSNQLITGSFTNTEINWFAAVAFNLENKCFQNDLYLNNMNMCKVAVEYINLIDKKSLNDLELKELKVREMRCICLDCFYKKDGNIFNLSEMNKLNASILKLIGESMGILSHLNDENQYTEIMDCVRELWLARFSLIDYEKKDQNLFNLFNNHNFINLLITDDELVTGCFCIAFNNYNDNKSNKISLKQFDFDKKKISLLINKTLPTLSIKESLIYNRKYVEWLFHQDPDEELSKLIRKILTKSSSLSDNEKEDPEIFSEFDWLSTHCWNVSIRCLIEEEEMQSNNNNTQLSKIWFDLAIDSSRYLNNGKKEKLESLRVEMSIR
;
A
#
# COMPACT_ATOMS: atom_id res chain seq x y z
N MET A 1 -70.82 42.48 -50.24
CA MET A 1 -70.87 43.33 -49.02
C MET A 1 -71.54 42.61 -47.85
N ALA A 2 -72.68 41.92 -48.04
CA ALA A 2 -73.26 41.05 -47.01
C ALA A 2 -72.32 39.94 -46.54
N ASP A 3 -71.54 39.34 -47.45
CA ASP A 3 -70.63 38.22 -47.15
C ASP A 3 -69.49 38.59 -46.17
N ILE A 4 -68.91 39.79 -46.32
CA ILE A 4 -67.80 40.27 -45.48
C ILE A 4 -68.29 40.53 -44.05
N SER A 5 -69.45 41.17 -43.90
CA SER A 5 -70.05 41.40 -42.57
C SER A 5 -70.45 40.08 -41.91
N SER A 6 -70.99 39.12 -42.66
CA SER A 6 -71.33 37.79 -42.13
C SER A 6 -70.11 37.00 -41.66
N SER A 7 -69.00 37.07 -42.40
CA SER A 7 -67.74 36.42 -42.03
C SER A 7 -67.10 37.05 -40.79
N CYS A 8 -67.15 38.38 -40.67
CA CYS A 8 -66.71 39.08 -39.46
C CYS A 8 -67.57 38.73 -38.23
N LYS A 9 -68.91 38.68 -38.37
CA LYS A 9 -69.81 38.26 -37.29
C LYS A 9 -69.52 36.83 -36.85
N SER A 10 -69.32 35.90 -37.79
CA SER A 10 -68.95 34.51 -37.49
C SER A 10 -67.63 34.41 -36.73
N THR A 11 -66.61 35.15 -37.17
CA THR A 11 -65.27 35.13 -36.55
C THR A 11 -65.28 35.70 -35.13
N ILE A 12 -66.03 36.78 -34.90
CA ILE A 12 -66.17 37.37 -33.56
C ILE A 12 -66.97 36.45 -32.63
N THR A 13 -68.00 35.78 -33.16
CA THR A 13 -68.77 34.78 -32.39
C THR A 13 -67.87 33.61 -31.98
N GLU A 14 -67.01 33.13 -32.90
CA GLU A 14 -66.00 32.10 -32.60
C GLU A 14 -65.01 32.55 -31.51
N PHE A 15 -64.58 33.82 -31.51
CA PHE A 15 -63.73 34.37 -30.45
C PHE A 15 -64.45 34.47 -29.11
N VAL A 16 -65.71 34.90 -29.09
CA VAL A 16 -66.56 34.95 -27.89
C VAL A 16 -66.74 33.55 -27.30
N GLU A 17 -67.08 32.56 -28.14
CA GLU A 17 -67.23 31.16 -27.74
C GLU A 17 -65.91 30.59 -27.21
N ALA A 18 -64.78 30.88 -27.86
CA ALA A 18 -63.47 30.46 -27.39
C ALA A 18 -63.10 31.09 -26.03
N CYS A 19 -63.38 32.38 -25.83
CA CYS A 19 -63.15 33.05 -24.56
C CYS A 19 -63.99 32.44 -23.42
N ASN A 20 -65.27 32.19 -23.67
CA ASN A 20 -66.17 31.62 -22.67
C ASN A 20 -65.81 30.16 -22.36
N ASP A 21 -65.50 29.34 -23.36
CA ASP A 21 -65.04 27.96 -23.18
C ASP A 21 -63.75 27.90 -22.35
N ILE A 22 -62.76 28.72 -22.68
CA ILE A 22 -61.51 28.78 -21.92
C ILE A 22 -61.75 29.28 -20.49
N ASN A 23 -62.57 30.32 -20.32
CA ASN A 23 -62.90 30.87 -19.01
C ASN A 23 -63.63 29.86 -18.13
N ASP A 24 -64.60 29.12 -18.67
CA ASP A 24 -65.34 28.07 -17.96
C ASP A 24 -64.39 26.94 -17.52
N LYS A 25 -63.41 26.57 -18.35
CA LYS A 25 -62.40 25.55 -18.03
C LYS A 25 -61.45 26.00 -16.92
N PHE A 26 -61.06 27.29 -16.89
CA PHE A 26 -60.31 27.86 -15.78
C PHE A 26 -61.14 27.90 -14.49
N GLN A 27 -62.39 28.36 -14.54
CA GLN A 27 -63.24 28.45 -13.35
C GLN A 27 -63.55 27.09 -12.71
N LYS A 28 -63.60 26.01 -13.50
CA LYS A 28 -63.80 24.63 -13.02
C LYS A 28 -62.51 23.90 -12.62
N ASN A 29 -61.33 24.54 -12.71
CA ASN A 29 -60.02 23.92 -12.51
C ASN A 29 -59.74 22.68 -13.38
N GLU A 30 -60.41 22.55 -14.54
CA GLU A 30 -60.26 21.42 -15.46
C GLU A 30 -58.95 21.49 -16.28
N THR A 31 -58.23 22.61 -16.19
CA THR A 31 -56.94 22.86 -16.86
C THR A 31 -55.77 22.05 -16.26
N ASN A 32 -55.97 21.36 -15.13
CA ASN A 32 -55.01 20.40 -14.56
C ASN A 32 -55.01 19.03 -15.27
N ASP A 33 -56.05 18.71 -16.07
CA ASP A 33 -56.04 17.51 -16.91
C ASP A 33 -55.19 17.75 -18.16
N SER A 34 -54.09 17.00 -18.28
CA SER A 34 -53.14 17.06 -19.40
C SER A 34 -53.80 16.92 -20.79
N LYS A 35 -54.87 16.13 -20.92
CA LYS A 35 -55.56 15.95 -22.22
C LYS A 35 -56.37 17.19 -22.56
N ILE A 36 -57.10 17.75 -21.59
CA ILE A 36 -57.88 18.99 -21.76
C ILE A 36 -56.94 20.16 -22.05
N LEU A 37 -55.83 20.29 -21.32
CA LEU A 37 -54.81 21.31 -21.53
C LEU A 37 -54.21 21.23 -22.94
N SER A 38 -53.90 20.03 -23.44
CA SER A 38 -53.36 19.86 -24.80
C SER A 38 -54.37 20.28 -25.89
N SER A 39 -55.65 19.97 -25.69
CA SER A 39 -56.73 20.37 -26.60
C SER A 39 -56.92 21.88 -26.62
N LEU A 40 -56.94 22.53 -25.44
CA LEU A 40 -57.03 23.99 -25.31
C LEU A 40 -55.80 24.69 -25.90
N THR A 41 -54.61 24.13 -25.69
CA THR A 41 -53.37 24.66 -26.25
C THR A 41 -53.38 24.64 -27.78
N ASN A 42 -53.81 23.53 -28.38
CA ASN A 42 -53.96 23.43 -29.84
C ASN A 42 -55.00 24.43 -30.36
N LYS A 43 -56.13 24.59 -29.66
CA LYS A 43 -57.17 25.57 -30.00
C LYS A 43 -56.62 26.99 -29.98
N ILE A 44 -55.91 27.39 -28.93
CA ILE A 44 -55.28 28.72 -28.83
C ILE A 44 -54.18 28.94 -29.87
N ASN A 45 -53.35 27.95 -30.12
CA ASN A 45 -52.29 28.05 -31.13
C ASN A 45 -52.85 28.21 -32.55
N LEU A 46 -54.04 27.67 -32.83
CA LEU A 46 -54.76 27.91 -34.09
C LEU A 46 -55.45 29.28 -34.11
N LEU A 47 -56.04 29.70 -32.99
CA LEU A 47 -56.78 30.97 -32.89
C LEU A 47 -55.86 32.19 -32.97
N ILE A 48 -54.68 32.19 -32.34
CA ILE A 48 -53.78 33.37 -32.35
C ILE A 48 -53.46 33.84 -33.77
N PRO A 49 -52.98 33.00 -34.71
CA PRO A 49 -52.74 33.41 -36.09
C PRO A 49 -53.99 33.95 -36.80
N VAL A 50 -55.17 33.37 -36.52
CA VAL A 50 -56.45 33.82 -37.07
C VAL A 50 -56.79 35.22 -36.53
N THR A 51 -56.66 35.43 -35.22
CA THR A 51 -56.84 36.73 -34.56
C THR A 51 -55.88 37.78 -35.10
N GLU A 52 -54.60 37.44 -35.30
CA GLU A 52 -53.61 38.36 -35.88
C GLU A 52 -53.91 38.71 -37.34
N LYS A 53 -54.39 37.75 -38.13
CA LYS A 53 -54.79 38.01 -39.51
C LYS A 53 -56.05 38.90 -39.54
N PHE A 54 -57.01 38.60 -38.68
CA PHE A 54 -58.25 39.37 -38.53
C PHE A 54 -57.98 40.82 -38.09
N GLU A 55 -57.09 41.00 -37.11
CA GLU A 55 -56.59 42.31 -36.66
C GLU A 55 -56.05 43.15 -37.83
N ARG A 56 -55.21 42.56 -38.68
CA ARG A 56 -54.66 43.24 -39.87
C ARG A 56 -55.74 43.60 -40.87
N SER A 57 -56.67 42.68 -41.13
CA SER A 57 -57.77 42.88 -42.08
C SER A 57 -58.73 43.99 -41.64
N ILE A 58 -59.06 44.08 -40.35
CA ILE A 58 -59.94 45.13 -39.82
C ILE A 58 -59.28 46.51 -39.90
N LYS A 59 -57.97 46.63 -39.63
CA LYS A 59 -57.23 47.91 -39.73
C LYS A 59 -57.33 48.55 -41.11
N THR A 60 -57.39 47.75 -42.17
CA THR A 60 -57.50 48.24 -43.54
C THR A 60 -58.92 48.60 -43.98
N ILE A 61 -59.96 48.09 -43.29
CA ILE A 61 -61.36 48.23 -43.70
C ILE A 61 -62.27 48.56 -42.48
N PRO A 62 -61.99 49.59 -41.66
CA PRO A 62 -62.75 49.79 -40.41
C PRO A 62 -64.16 50.38 -40.66
N THR A 63 -64.29 51.23 -41.69
CA THR A 63 -65.49 52.02 -41.95
C THR A 63 -66.64 51.23 -42.60
N LEU A 64 -66.37 50.04 -43.13
CA LEU A 64 -67.31 49.21 -43.89
C LEU A 64 -67.95 48.08 -43.05
N ILE A 65 -67.56 47.93 -41.78
CA ILE A 65 -68.05 46.89 -40.88
C ILE A 65 -69.15 47.49 -39.98
N VAL A 66 -70.35 46.92 -40.03
CA VAL A 66 -71.46 47.23 -39.12
C VAL A 66 -71.78 45.95 -38.37
N LEU A 67 -71.41 45.93 -37.09
CA LEU A 67 -71.69 44.84 -36.16
C LEU A 67 -72.82 45.27 -35.23
N ASP A 68 -73.57 44.29 -34.72
CA ASP A 68 -74.62 44.55 -33.76
C ASP A 68 -73.96 44.86 -32.40
N ASP A 69 -74.39 45.91 -31.71
CA ASP A 69 -73.77 46.35 -30.44
C ASP A 69 -73.80 45.24 -29.38
N SER A 70 -74.78 44.35 -29.43
CA SER A 70 -74.86 43.16 -28.57
C SER A 70 -73.68 42.20 -28.73
N LEU A 71 -73.14 42.04 -29.95
CA LEU A 71 -72.01 41.17 -30.24
C LEU A 71 -70.68 41.79 -29.78
N LEU A 72 -70.53 43.11 -29.93
CA LEU A 72 -69.36 43.84 -29.43
C LEU A 72 -69.31 43.82 -27.89
N LEU A 73 -70.46 44.02 -27.25
CA LEU A 73 -70.58 43.96 -25.79
C LEU A 73 -70.34 42.54 -25.26
N SER A 74 -70.74 41.52 -26.03
CA SER A 74 -70.42 40.12 -25.73
C SER A 74 -68.91 39.83 -25.83
N LEU A 75 -68.22 40.38 -26.83
CA LEU A 75 -66.77 40.28 -26.98
C LEU A 75 -66.03 40.94 -25.80
N GLU A 76 -66.41 42.18 -25.45
CA GLU A 76 -65.82 42.90 -24.31
C GLU A 76 -66.00 42.14 -23.00
N ASN A 77 -67.22 41.67 -22.71
CA ASN A 77 -67.52 40.93 -21.49
C ASN A 77 -66.74 39.61 -21.42
N SER A 78 -66.69 38.87 -22.53
CA SER A 78 -65.98 37.58 -22.56
C SER A 78 -64.46 37.76 -22.40
N CYS A 79 -63.88 38.80 -22.99
CA CYS A 79 -62.46 39.13 -22.83
C CYS A 79 -62.15 39.61 -21.40
N SER A 80 -63.00 40.46 -20.83
CA SER A 80 -62.85 40.98 -19.46
C SER A 80 -62.95 39.88 -18.41
N ASN A 81 -63.91 38.96 -18.56
CA ASN A 81 -64.04 37.81 -17.68
C ASN A 81 -62.80 36.91 -17.74
N LEU A 82 -62.35 36.55 -18.95
CA LEU A 82 -61.17 35.71 -19.11
C LEU A 82 -59.90 36.42 -18.58
N TYR A 83 -59.73 37.72 -18.82
CA TYR A 83 -58.57 38.48 -18.32
C TYR A 83 -58.52 38.52 -16.79
N ASN A 84 -59.65 38.77 -16.14
CA ASN A 84 -59.74 38.79 -14.67
C ASN A 84 -59.43 37.41 -14.08
N THR A 85 -59.92 36.34 -14.70
CA THR A 85 -59.57 34.96 -14.33
C THR A 85 -58.06 34.71 -14.45
N LEU A 86 -57.43 35.15 -15.54
CA LEU A 86 -55.98 35.04 -15.72
C LEU A 86 -55.17 35.88 -14.71
N ILE A 87 -55.69 37.02 -14.24
CA ILE A 87 -55.04 37.78 -13.17
C ILE A 87 -55.07 36.99 -11.85
N LEU A 88 -56.21 36.39 -11.49
CA LEU A 88 -56.33 35.59 -10.28
C LEU A 88 -55.41 34.37 -10.34
N GLU A 89 -55.41 33.65 -11.47
CA GLU A 89 -54.52 32.52 -11.69
C GLU A 89 -53.04 32.91 -11.60
N SER A 90 -52.63 34.08 -12.12
CA SER A 90 -51.22 34.52 -12.08
C SER A 90 -50.62 34.69 -10.69
N LYS A 91 -51.43 34.70 -9.63
CA LYS A 91 -50.97 34.72 -8.24
C LYS A 91 -50.66 33.32 -7.67
N ASN A 92 -51.03 32.27 -8.40
CA ASN A 92 -50.83 30.88 -7.99
C ASN A 92 -49.42 30.40 -8.35
N LYS A 93 -48.67 29.88 -7.37
CA LYS A 93 -47.26 29.48 -7.57
C LYS A 93 -47.09 28.24 -8.46
N SER A 94 -48.12 27.40 -8.57
CA SER A 94 -48.12 26.17 -9.39
C SER A 94 -47.93 26.43 -10.88
N ILE A 95 -48.19 27.65 -11.36
CA ILE A 95 -47.99 28.05 -12.77
C ILE A 95 -46.52 27.93 -13.19
N LEU A 96 -45.59 28.13 -12.25
CA LEU A 96 -44.15 28.12 -12.49
C LEU A 96 -43.57 26.70 -12.64
N GLU A 97 -44.30 25.67 -12.20
CA GLU A 97 -43.77 24.30 -12.08
C GLU A 97 -43.91 23.47 -13.36
N THR A 98 -44.83 23.84 -14.27
CA THR A 98 -45.10 23.06 -15.50
C THR A 98 -44.93 23.92 -16.76
N PRO A 99 -43.86 23.73 -17.57
CA PRO A 99 -43.57 24.57 -18.73
C PRO A 99 -44.72 24.64 -19.76
N ASN A 100 -45.36 23.51 -20.04
CA ASN A 100 -46.47 23.46 -21.00
C ASN A 100 -47.69 24.27 -20.55
N TYR A 101 -47.97 24.27 -19.25
CA TYR A 101 -49.04 25.09 -18.68
C TYR A 101 -48.69 26.58 -18.74
N LEU A 102 -47.43 26.92 -18.43
CA LEU A 102 -46.92 28.29 -18.51
C LEU A 102 -47.03 28.84 -19.95
N PHE A 103 -46.64 28.07 -20.96
CA PHE A 103 -46.76 28.48 -22.36
C PHE A 103 -48.20 28.67 -22.80
N PHE A 104 -49.08 27.73 -22.45
CA PHE A 104 -50.52 27.87 -22.69
C PHE A 104 -51.05 29.15 -22.05
N PHE A 105 -50.74 29.37 -20.77
CA PHE A 105 -51.18 30.53 -20.00
C PHE A 105 -50.72 31.86 -20.61
N LEU A 106 -49.46 31.95 -21.05
CA LEU A 106 -48.92 33.13 -21.73
C LEU A 106 -49.58 33.37 -23.08
N ASN A 107 -49.83 32.32 -23.86
CA ASN A 107 -50.52 32.41 -25.14
C ASN A 107 -51.99 32.85 -24.98
N VAL A 108 -52.69 32.37 -23.95
CA VAL A 108 -54.05 32.83 -23.63
C VAL A 108 -54.03 34.30 -23.21
N LYS A 109 -53.09 34.73 -22.34
CA LYS A 109 -52.94 36.15 -22.00
C LYS A 109 -52.69 37.01 -23.23
N TYR A 110 -51.80 36.57 -24.13
CA TYR A 110 -51.53 37.28 -25.37
C TYR A 110 -52.75 37.35 -26.29
N PHE A 111 -53.48 36.24 -26.45
CA PHE A 111 -54.72 36.16 -27.21
C PHE A 111 -55.77 37.15 -26.70
N VAL A 112 -56.00 37.21 -25.39
CA VAL A 112 -56.94 38.14 -24.76
C VAL A 112 -56.53 39.61 -24.99
N VAL A 113 -55.24 39.91 -24.88
CA VAL A 113 -54.73 41.26 -25.19
C VAL A 113 -54.96 41.63 -26.67
N LEU A 114 -54.81 40.69 -27.61
CA LEU A 114 -55.15 40.91 -29.01
C LEU A 114 -56.64 41.11 -29.25
N LEU A 115 -57.51 40.41 -28.51
CA LEU A 115 -58.96 40.57 -28.62
C LEU A 115 -59.44 41.92 -28.08
N PHE A 116 -58.92 42.38 -26.93
CA PHE A 116 -59.17 43.74 -26.45
C PHE A 116 -58.75 44.79 -27.49
N PHE A 117 -57.66 44.51 -28.20
CA PHE A 117 -57.21 45.38 -29.28
C PHE A 117 -58.14 45.36 -30.50
N ILE A 118 -58.65 44.19 -30.92
CA ILE A 118 -59.67 44.08 -31.98
C ILE A 118 -60.97 44.79 -31.56
N PHE A 119 -61.40 44.62 -30.32
CA PHE A 119 -62.54 45.34 -29.77
C PHE A 119 -62.35 46.85 -29.86
N HIS A 120 -61.19 47.37 -29.44
CA HIS A 120 -60.87 48.80 -29.54
C HIS A 120 -60.93 49.33 -30.98
N ILE A 121 -60.51 48.55 -31.99
CA ILE A 121 -60.60 48.96 -33.40
C ILE A 121 -62.05 48.97 -33.90
N LEU A 122 -62.88 48.03 -33.44
CA LEU A 122 -64.25 47.85 -33.92
C LEU A 122 -65.27 48.74 -33.19
N SER A 123 -65.02 49.10 -31.93
CA SER A 123 -65.83 50.06 -31.19
C SER A 123 -65.66 51.44 -31.81
N LYS A 124 -66.61 51.88 -32.64
CA LYS A 124 -66.58 53.17 -33.36
C LYS A 124 -66.50 54.40 -32.45
N GLU A 125 -66.63 54.23 -31.13
CA GLU A 125 -66.23 55.21 -30.13
C GLU A 125 -64.74 55.06 -29.83
N CYS A 126 -63.92 55.93 -30.42
CA CYS A 126 -62.53 56.14 -30.02
C CYS A 126 -62.46 56.74 -28.61
N ASN A 127 -62.83 55.97 -27.58
CA ASN A 127 -62.63 56.37 -26.20
C ASN A 127 -61.13 56.24 -25.90
N THR A 128 -60.44 57.37 -25.80
CA THR A 128 -58.98 57.46 -25.62
C THR A 128 -58.47 56.71 -24.38
N ASN A 129 -59.35 56.48 -23.40
CA ASN A 129 -59.05 55.67 -22.21
C ASN A 129 -58.91 54.18 -22.49
N TYR A 130 -59.58 53.65 -23.53
CA TYR A 130 -59.55 52.22 -23.83
C TYR A 130 -58.23 51.82 -24.51
N GLY A 131 -57.73 52.65 -25.43
CA GLY A 131 -56.40 52.45 -26.03
C GLY A 131 -55.28 52.47 -24.98
N LYS A 132 -55.38 53.36 -23.97
CA LYS A 132 -54.47 53.37 -22.83
C LYS A 132 -54.51 52.07 -22.02
N ASN A 133 -55.70 51.54 -21.76
CA ASN A 133 -55.86 50.27 -21.04
C ASN A 133 -55.29 49.09 -21.85
N CYS A 134 -55.49 49.05 -23.16
CA CYS A 134 -54.88 48.05 -24.04
C CYS A 134 -53.34 48.09 -23.96
N PHE A 135 -52.73 49.28 -23.97
CA PHE A 135 -51.28 49.40 -23.80
C PHE A 135 -50.80 48.98 -22.42
N LYS A 136 -51.54 49.32 -21.35
CA LYS A 136 -51.24 48.82 -19.99
C LYS A 136 -51.24 47.29 -19.94
N PHE A 137 -52.14 46.63 -20.66
CA PHE A 137 -52.17 45.17 -20.69
C PHE A 137 -50.95 44.58 -21.41
N PHE A 138 -50.47 45.21 -22.49
CA PHE A 138 -49.20 44.84 -23.11
C PHE A 138 -48.01 45.03 -22.16
N VAL A 139 -47.90 46.19 -21.51
CA VAL A 139 -46.82 46.46 -20.53
C VAL A 139 -46.88 45.48 -19.36
N SER A 140 -48.07 45.20 -18.83
CA SER A 140 -48.27 44.23 -17.76
C SER A 140 -47.87 42.81 -18.18
N LEU A 141 -48.13 42.42 -19.43
CA LEU A 141 -47.71 41.12 -19.95
C LEU A 141 -46.17 41.04 -20.06
N ILE A 142 -45.51 42.11 -20.53
CA ILE A 142 -44.04 42.15 -20.60
C ILE A 142 -43.43 42.12 -19.19
N LYS A 143 -43.96 42.88 -18.23
CA LYS A 143 -43.53 42.85 -16.82
C LYS A 143 -43.70 41.46 -16.21
N PHE A 144 -44.85 40.81 -16.44
CA PHE A 144 -45.07 39.44 -15.99
C PHE A 144 -44.06 38.46 -16.61
N CYS A 145 -43.76 38.60 -17.90
CA CYS A 145 -42.71 37.81 -18.55
C CYS A 145 -41.34 38.06 -17.89
N LEU A 146 -40.95 39.31 -17.64
CA LEU A 146 -39.69 39.63 -16.94
C LEU A 146 -39.58 39.04 -15.54
N ASP A 147 -40.64 39.13 -14.74
CA ASP A 147 -40.66 38.54 -13.40
C ASP A 147 -40.43 37.02 -13.47
N LEU A 148 -40.94 36.36 -14.52
CA LEU A 148 -40.66 34.96 -14.80
C LEU A 148 -39.19 34.72 -15.17
N TYR A 149 -38.54 35.57 -15.98
CA TYR A 149 -37.09 35.46 -16.27
C TYR A 149 -36.23 35.57 -15.00
N LEU A 150 -36.63 36.45 -14.08
CA LEU A 150 -35.90 36.65 -12.84
C LEU A 150 -36.07 35.49 -11.85
N GLN A 151 -37.22 34.81 -11.88
CA GLN A 151 -37.56 33.73 -10.93
C GLN A 151 -37.26 32.32 -11.46
N VAL A 152 -37.38 32.09 -12.76
CA VAL A 152 -37.34 30.76 -13.38
C VAL A 152 -36.27 30.76 -14.47
N ASN A 153 -35.14 30.07 -14.24
CA ASN A 153 -34.03 29.93 -15.19
C ASN A 153 -34.38 29.14 -16.48
N ILE A 154 -35.66 29.00 -16.83
CA ILE A 154 -36.13 28.31 -18.05
C ILE A 154 -36.18 29.33 -19.19
N ILE A 155 -35.02 29.59 -19.79
CA ILE A 155 -34.93 30.37 -21.02
C ILE A 155 -35.11 29.40 -22.19
N ASP A 156 -36.32 29.30 -22.73
CA ASP A 156 -36.57 28.63 -24.00
C ASP A 156 -36.61 29.66 -25.15
N LYS A 157 -36.04 29.31 -26.31
CA LYS A 157 -36.07 30.13 -27.53
C LYS A 157 -37.51 30.52 -27.93
N SER A 158 -38.48 29.67 -27.59
CA SER A 158 -39.90 29.91 -27.83
C SER A 158 -40.45 31.08 -27.00
N LEU A 159 -40.03 31.22 -25.73
CA LEU A 159 -40.40 32.31 -24.83
C LEU A 159 -39.78 33.65 -25.30
N ASN A 160 -38.48 33.65 -25.61
CA ASN A 160 -37.80 34.83 -26.18
C ASN A 160 -38.48 35.27 -27.49
N SER A 161 -38.88 34.32 -28.34
CA SER A 161 -39.61 34.64 -29.58
C SER A 161 -40.97 35.26 -29.30
N LEU A 162 -41.71 34.78 -28.29
CA LEU A 162 -43.01 35.35 -27.91
C LEU A 162 -42.85 36.78 -27.36
N ILE A 163 -41.85 37.01 -26.50
CA ILE A 163 -41.59 38.32 -25.91
C ILE A 163 -41.15 39.32 -26.95
N ASN A 164 -40.22 38.95 -27.84
CA ASN A 164 -39.83 39.81 -28.95
C ASN A 164 -41.01 40.14 -29.87
N LYS A 165 -41.94 39.19 -30.06
CA LYS A 165 -43.18 39.42 -30.82
C LYS A 165 -44.11 40.40 -30.09
N ILE A 166 -44.24 40.29 -28.77
CA ILE A 166 -45.03 41.21 -27.92
C ILE A 166 -44.40 42.61 -27.93
N ILE A 167 -43.08 42.72 -27.71
CA ILE A 167 -42.33 43.99 -27.73
C ILE A 167 -42.52 44.70 -29.07
N ARG A 168 -42.25 44.03 -30.20
CA ARG A 168 -42.43 44.64 -31.54
C ARG A 168 -43.85 45.13 -31.82
N LYS A 169 -44.87 44.41 -31.31
CA LYS A 169 -46.26 44.86 -31.43
C LYS A 169 -46.56 46.05 -30.52
N SER A 170 -46.08 46.02 -29.29
CA SER A 170 -46.24 47.13 -28.33
C SER A 170 -45.51 48.40 -28.77
N GLU A 171 -44.36 48.30 -29.44
CA GLU A 171 -43.63 49.44 -30.01
C GLU A 171 -44.42 50.15 -31.11
N LYS A 172 -44.99 49.38 -32.04
CA LYS A 172 -45.88 49.96 -33.08
C LYS A 172 -47.07 50.70 -32.47
N TYR A 173 -47.48 50.31 -31.26
CA TYR A 173 -48.58 50.96 -30.55
C TYR A 173 -48.09 52.14 -29.70
N SER A 174 -46.89 52.07 -29.11
CA SER A 174 -46.27 53.22 -28.44
C SER A 174 -46.11 54.39 -29.40
N ASP A 175 -45.73 54.11 -30.66
CA ASP A 175 -45.59 55.12 -31.72
C ASP A 175 -46.93 55.83 -32.02
N GLN A 176 -48.06 55.13 -31.87
CA GLN A 176 -49.41 55.69 -32.03
C GLN A 176 -49.88 56.47 -30.79
N LEU A 177 -49.30 56.19 -29.63
CA LEU A 177 -49.64 56.78 -28.33
C LEU A 177 -48.78 58.00 -27.95
N VAL A 178 -47.70 58.30 -28.70
CA VAL A 178 -46.78 59.44 -28.44
C VAL A 178 -47.53 60.78 -28.32
N HIS A 179 -48.71 60.90 -28.90
CA HIS A 179 -49.54 62.12 -28.86
C HIS A 179 -50.44 62.27 -27.61
N PHE A 180 -50.45 61.32 -26.65
CA PHE A 180 -51.44 61.28 -25.54
C PHE A 180 -50.81 61.22 -24.13
N SER A 181 -49.69 61.90 -23.91
CA SER A 181 -48.80 61.78 -22.75
C SER A 181 -49.45 61.89 -21.36
N GLU A 182 -49.58 60.75 -20.67
CA GLU A 182 -49.17 60.64 -19.27
C GLU A 182 -47.83 59.91 -19.27
N GLY A 183 -46.77 60.63 -18.94
CA GLY A 183 -45.40 60.19 -19.15
C GLY A 183 -44.99 58.88 -18.47
N GLY A 184 -45.58 58.55 -17.33
CA GLY A 184 -45.17 57.41 -16.51
C GLY A 184 -45.28 56.05 -17.21
N MET A 185 -46.27 55.84 -18.08
CA MET A 185 -46.46 54.52 -18.72
C MET A 185 -45.45 54.24 -19.85
N LEU A 186 -45.04 55.27 -20.59
CA LEU A 186 -44.00 55.15 -21.62
C LEU A 186 -42.64 54.93 -20.97
N THR A 187 -42.35 55.64 -19.87
CA THR A 187 -41.14 55.43 -19.08
C THR A 187 -41.10 54.00 -18.51
N ASP A 188 -42.20 53.52 -17.94
CA ASP A 188 -42.30 52.14 -17.46
C ASP A 188 -42.10 51.11 -18.58
N PHE A 189 -42.63 51.36 -19.77
CA PHE A 189 -42.43 50.50 -20.94
C PHE A 189 -40.95 50.46 -21.37
N TYR A 190 -40.30 51.62 -21.51
CA TYR A 190 -38.89 51.67 -21.87
C TYR A 190 -37.99 51.10 -20.79
N LEU A 191 -38.31 51.32 -19.51
CA LEU A 191 -37.59 50.72 -18.38
C LEU A 191 -37.72 49.19 -18.42
N THR A 192 -38.93 48.67 -18.60
CA THR A 192 -39.20 47.23 -18.72
C THR A 192 -38.39 46.64 -19.89
N ASN A 193 -38.42 47.27 -21.07
CA ASN A 193 -37.64 46.77 -22.22
C ASN A 193 -36.13 46.88 -22.01
N PHE A 194 -35.63 47.95 -21.38
CA PHE A 194 -34.24 48.06 -20.97
C PHE A 194 -33.84 46.85 -20.11
N GLN A 195 -34.66 46.48 -19.13
CA GLN A 195 -34.42 45.33 -18.27
C GLN A 195 -34.40 44.01 -19.05
N VAL A 196 -35.31 43.82 -20.02
CA VAL A 196 -35.33 42.62 -20.89
C VAL A 196 -34.02 42.50 -21.66
N TYR A 197 -33.65 43.52 -22.43
CA TYR A 197 -32.47 43.44 -23.31
C TYR A 197 -31.16 43.42 -22.53
N PHE A 198 -31.10 44.10 -21.39
CA PHE A 198 -29.94 44.02 -20.50
C PHE A 198 -29.76 42.61 -19.92
N HIS A 199 -30.87 41.91 -19.63
CA HIS A 199 -30.84 40.51 -19.21
C HIS A 199 -30.47 39.54 -20.36
N GLU A 200 -30.94 39.80 -21.57
CA GLU A 200 -30.61 39.02 -22.77
C GLU A 200 -29.17 39.24 -23.28
N LYS A 201 -28.37 40.07 -22.59
CA LYS A 201 -27.00 40.48 -22.96
C LYS A 201 -26.92 41.27 -24.27
N ASP A 202 -28.05 41.82 -24.73
CA ASP A 202 -28.12 42.71 -25.90
C ASP A 202 -27.95 44.17 -25.45
N LEU A 203 -26.68 44.53 -25.23
CA LEU A 203 -26.32 45.86 -24.72
C LEU A 203 -26.63 46.99 -25.70
N THR A 204 -26.67 46.70 -27.00
CA THR A 204 -27.00 47.69 -28.03
C THR A 204 -28.46 48.11 -27.90
N ASN A 205 -29.37 47.15 -27.80
CA ASN A 205 -30.79 47.46 -27.60
C ASN A 205 -31.06 48.04 -26.21
N ALA A 206 -30.37 47.55 -25.16
CA ALA A 206 -30.45 48.14 -23.83
C ALA A 206 -30.05 49.64 -23.85
N ALA A 207 -28.93 49.99 -24.48
CA ALA A 207 -28.50 51.38 -24.63
C ALA A 207 -29.54 52.23 -25.40
N LEU A 208 -30.19 51.64 -26.41
CA LEU A 208 -31.23 52.30 -27.18
C LEU A 208 -32.45 52.65 -26.31
N TYR A 209 -32.95 51.73 -25.48
CA TYR A 209 -34.03 52.04 -24.55
C TYR A 209 -33.60 52.96 -23.41
N GLU A 210 -32.35 52.88 -22.92
CA GLU A 210 -31.79 53.86 -21.96
C GLU A 210 -31.86 55.29 -22.54
N SER A 211 -31.51 55.46 -23.81
CA SER A 211 -31.59 56.75 -24.50
C SER A 211 -33.03 57.24 -24.66
N LYS A 212 -33.98 56.33 -24.92
CA LYS A 212 -35.41 56.66 -24.99
C LYS A 212 -35.97 57.11 -23.64
N ILE A 213 -35.51 56.52 -22.52
CA ILE A 213 -35.88 56.98 -21.17
C ILE A 213 -35.38 58.42 -20.96
N LYS A 214 -34.12 58.71 -21.32
CA LYS A 214 -33.53 60.05 -21.16
C LYS A 214 -34.17 61.13 -22.04
N ASN A 215 -34.64 60.75 -23.22
CA ASN A 215 -35.30 61.67 -24.16
C ASN A 215 -36.77 61.94 -23.81
N THR A 216 -37.34 61.26 -22.81
CA THR A 216 -38.65 61.66 -22.28
C THR A 216 -38.48 62.82 -21.31
N ASP A 217 -39.23 63.92 -21.48
CA ASP A 217 -39.19 65.15 -20.65
C ASP A 217 -39.64 64.95 -19.17
N ILE A 218 -39.61 63.71 -18.66
CA ILE A 218 -40.19 63.32 -17.37
C ILE A 218 -39.05 62.99 -16.40
N LYS A 219 -39.00 63.69 -15.26
CA LYS A 219 -38.10 63.33 -14.17
C LYS A 219 -38.50 61.98 -13.58
N LEU A 220 -37.56 61.02 -13.58
CA LEU A 220 -37.72 59.74 -12.89
C LEU A 220 -37.98 59.98 -11.40
N ASN A 221 -38.95 59.26 -10.82
CA ASN A 221 -39.18 59.33 -9.37
C ASN A 221 -38.15 58.50 -8.59
N GLU A 222 -38.02 58.74 -7.27
CA GLU A 222 -37.03 58.04 -6.43
C GLU A 222 -37.15 56.51 -6.49
N ASN A 223 -38.37 55.96 -6.61
CA ASN A 223 -38.59 54.52 -6.69
C ASN A 223 -38.13 53.93 -8.04
N GLN A 224 -38.36 54.64 -9.13
CA GLN A 224 -37.92 54.25 -10.47
C GLN A 224 -36.40 54.32 -10.60
N ILE A 225 -35.74 55.32 -9.97
CA ILE A 225 -34.27 55.38 -9.90
C ILE A 225 -33.73 54.20 -9.10
N LEU A 226 -34.33 53.90 -7.94
CA LEU A 226 -33.93 52.76 -7.12
C LEU A 226 -34.10 51.42 -7.86
N GLU A 227 -35.21 51.24 -8.57
CA GLU A 227 -35.51 50.05 -9.36
C GLU A 227 -34.55 49.90 -10.54
N PHE A 228 -34.25 51.00 -11.26
CA PHE A 228 -33.25 51.03 -12.31
C PHE A 228 -31.87 50.61 -11.79
N CYS A 229 -31.36 51.27 -10.75
CA CYS A 229 -30.03 50.98 -10.18
C CYS A 229 -29.96 49.55 -9.60
N LYS A 230 -31.02 49.06 -8.95
CA LYS A 230 -31.10 47.66 -8.49
C LYS A 230 -31.08 46.68 -9.64
N THR A 231 -31.75 46.99 -10.75
CA THR A 231 -31.79 46.08 -11.90
C THR A 231 -30.43 46.01 -12.57
N VAL A 232 -29.77 47.16 -12.77
CA VAL A 232 -28.41 47.22 -13.29
C VAL A 232 -27.47 46.44 -12.36
N TYR A 233 -27.54 46.66 -11.05
CA TYR A 233 -26.73 45.94 -10.06
C TYR A 233 -26.97 44.42 -10.11
N ASN A 234 -28.22 43.96 -9.99
CA ASN A 234 -28.57 42.54 -9.93
C ASN A 234 -28.24 41.81 -11.25
N CYS A 235 -28.51 42.44 -12.40
CA CYS A 235 -28.18 41.85 -13.69
C CYS A 235 -26.68 41.79 -13.91
N SER A 236 -25.94 42.86 -13.59
CA SER A 236 -24.47 42.85 -13.64
C SER A 236 -23.88 41.80 -12.70
N LEU A 237 -24.40 41.68 -11.48
CA LEU A 237 -23.99 40.64 -10.51
C LEU A 237 -24.25 39.22 -11.03
N LYS A 238 -25.43 38.97 -11.62
CA LYS A 238 -25.76 37.67 -12.24
C LYS A 238 -24.80 37.35 -13.39
N ILE A 239 -24.47 38.33 -14.23
CA ILE A 239 -23.51 38.15 -15.32
C ILE A 239 -22.12 37.84 -14.78
N ILE A 240 -21.64 38.60 -13.78
CA ILE A 240 -20.32 38.40 -13.15
C ILE A 240 -20.19 37.01 -12.50
N THR A 241 -21.29 36.48 -11.96
CA THR A 241 -21.31 35.14 -11.35
C THR A 241 -21.42 34.01 -12.38
N GLU A 242 -22.06 34.23 -13.54
CA GLU A 242 -22.23 33.22 -14.59
C GLU A 242 -21.09 33.19 -15.64
N SER A 243 -20.38 34.30 -15.87
CA SER A 243 -19.36 34.39 -16.92
C SER A 243 -17.94 34.24 -16.37
N ASN A 244 -17.27 33.12 -16.67
CA ASN A 244 -15.88 32.90 -16.25
C ASN A 244 -14.82 33.46 -17.21
N ASN A 245 -15.09 33.80 -18.49
CA ASN A 245 -14.00 34.09 -19.45
C ASN A 245 -14.24 35.19 -20.52
N SER A 246 -15.33 35.98 -20.49
CA SER A 246 -15.47 37.13 -21.42
C SER A 246 -16.37 38.22 -20.83
N LEU A 247 -15.80 39.06 -19.97
CA LEU A 247 -16.48 40.24 -19.43
C LEU A 247 -16.42 41.38 -20.46
N ASN A 248 -17.57 41.98 -20.78
CA ASN A 248 -17.65 43.14 -21.70
C ASN A 248 -17.46 44.43 -20.89
N THR A 249 -16.58 45.33 -21.33
CA THR A 249 -16.30 46.63 -20.68
C THR A 249 -17.53 47.54 -20.63
N GLU A 250 -18.49 47.34 -21.54
CA GLU A 250 -19.73 48.13 -21.61
C GLU A 250 -20.62 47.98 -20.36
N TYR A 251 -20.56 46.87 -19.63
CA TYR A 251 -21.32 46.70 -18.38
C TYR A 251 -20.87 47.68 -17.28
N VAL A 252 -19.57 48.01 -17.24
CA VAL A 252 -19.02 49.00 -16.30
C VAL A 252 -19.58 50.39 -16.60
N VAL A 253 -19.78 50.71 -17.88
CA VAL A 253 -20.38 51.99 -18.27
C VAL A 253 -21.78 52.13 -17.68
N PHE A 254 -22.59 51.06 -17.72
CA PHE A 254 -23.91 51.05 -17.10
C PHE A 254 -23.85 51.11 -15.57
N LEU A 255 -22.90 50.44 -14.92
CA LEU A 255 -22.71 50.52 -13.46
C LEU A 255 -22.23 51.91 -13.01
N ASN A 256 -21.31 52.54 -13.73
CA ASN A 256 -20.83 53.90 -13.46
C ASN A 256 -21.97 54.91 -13.62
N LYS A 257 -22.77 54.77 -14.68
CA LYS A 257 -23.99 55.57 -14.87
C LYS A 257 -24.98 55.34 -13.73
N ALA A 258 -25.21 54.10 -13.31
CA ALA A 258 -26.09 53.78 -12.19
C ALA A 258 -25.58 54.37 -10.86
N SER A 259 -24.27 54.40 -10.63
CA SER A 259 -23.65 55.05 -9.47
C SER A 259 -23.85 56.57 -9.49
N GLN A 260 -23.68 57.20 -10.66
CA GLN A 260 -23.88 58.64 -10.86
C GLN A 260 -25.36 59.06 -10.74
N MET A 261 -26.29 58.18 -11.10
CA MET A 261 -27.74 58.44 -10.98
C MET A 261 -28.25 58.35 -9.54
N ILE A 262 -27.47 57.79 -8.60
CA ILE A 262 -27.85 57.77 -7.18
C ILE A 262 -27.66 59.19 -6.62
N PRO A 263 -28.75 59.86 -6.20
CA PRO A 263 -28.69 61.26 -5.77
C PRO A 263 -27.79 61.45 -4.54
N LEU A 264 -27.14 62.62 -4.46
CA LEU A 264 -26.34 63.02 -3.30
C LEU A 264 -27.25 63.12 -2.07
N GLN A 265 -26.72 62.77 -0.88
CA GLN A 265 -27.50 62.64 0.36
C GLN A 265 -28.32 63.89 0.74
N SER A 266 -27.95 65.06 0.21
CA SER A 266 -28.62 66.36 0.39
C SER A 266 -29.96 66.49 -0.35
N GLU A 267 -30.28 65.63 -1.33
CA GLU A 267 -31.46 65.78 -2.20
C GLU A 267 -32.64 64.87 -1.83
N LEU A 268 -32.49 64.00 -0.82
CA LEU A 268 -33.49 63.01 -0.45
C LEU A 268 -34.36 63.46 0.72
N SER A 269 -35.68 63.31 0.58
CA SER A 269 -36.69 63.78 1.54
C SER A 269 -36.82 62.94 2.82
N ASN A 270 -36.43 61.65 2.81
CA ASN A 270 -36.63 60.71 3.92
C ASN A 270 -35.33 60.00 4.39
N ASN A 271 -35.17 59.77 5.70
CA ASN A 271 -33.99 59.07 6.26
C ASN A 271 -33.90 57.58 5.86
N THR A 272 -35.04 56.92 5.66
CA THR A 272 -35.08 55.51 5.22
C THR A 272 -34.65 55.35 3.77
N SER A 273 -35.00 56.28 2.88
CA SER A 273 -34.48 56.28 1.49
C SER A 273 -32.99 56.59 1.45
N LYS A 274 -32.49 57.52 2.29
CA LYS A 274 -31.04 57.81 2.43
C LYS A 274 -30.21 56.56 2.75
N SER A 275 -30.64 55.74 3.72
CA SER A 275 -29.92 54.50 4.06
C SER A 275 -29.92 53.47 2.92
N LYS A 276 -31.04 53.31 2.21
CA LYS A 276 -31.17 52.38 1.08
C LYS A 276 -30.31 52.79 -0.11
N PHE A 277 -30.28 54.08 -0.45
CA PHE A 277 -29.43 54.61 -1.52
C PHE A 277 -27.95 54.57 -1.14
N LYS A 278 -27.59 54.85 0.13
CA LYS A 278 -26.21 54.74 0.62
C LYS A 278 -25.68 53.31 0.52
N ASN A 279 -26.47 52.32 0.96
CA ASN A 279 -26.09 50.90 0.89
C ASN A 279 -26.02 50.40 -0.56
N LEU A 280 -26.95 50.83 -1.42
CA LEU A 280 -26.93 50.48 -2.84
C LEU A 280 -25.70 51.10 -3.53
N LYS A 281 -25.37 52.37 -3.26
CA LYS A 281 -24.18 53.02 -3.81
C LYS A 281 -22.90 52.30 -3.39
N TYR A 282 -22.76 51.97 -2.09
CA TYR A 282 -21.65 51.16 -1.61
C TYR A 282 -21.57 49.81 -2.36
N SER A 283 -22.68 49.09 -2.49
CA SER A 283 -22.72 47.79 -3.18
C SER A 283 -22.35 47.91 -4.65
N VAL A 284 -22.82 48.96 -5.33
CA VAL A 284 -22.50 49.25 -6.74
C VAL A 284 -21.01 49.60 -6.90
N LEU A 285 -20.43 50.42 -6.02
CA LEU A 285 -19.01 50.78 -6.06
C LEU A 285 -18.10 49.55 -5.81
N VAL A 286 -18.46 48.70 -4.84
CA VAL A 286 -17.75 47.43 -4.61
C VAL A 286 -17.83 46.53 -5.85
N LEU A 287 -18.99 46.45 -6.50
CA LEU A 287 -19.15 45.66 -7.72
C LEU A 287 -18.35 46.23 -8.91
N ILE A 288 -18.28 47.56 -9.04
CA ILE A 288 -17.46 48.24 -10.05
C ILE A 288 -15.98 47.90 -9.83
N ALA A 289 -15.51 48.01 -8.60
CA ALA A 289 -14.13 47.69 -8.26
C ALA A 289 -13.82 46.19 -8.50
N ASP A 290 -14.68 45.24 -8.11
CA ASP A 290 -14.52 43.80 -8.46
C ASP A 290 -14.47 43.61 -9.98
N TYR A 291 -15.31 44.32 -10.73
CA TYR A 291 -15.31 44.23 -12.18
C TYR A 291 -13.99 44.71 -12.80
N TYR A 292 -13.46 45.84 -12.35
CA TYR A 292 -12.16 46.34 -12.81
C TYR A 292 -11.01 45.39 -12.44
N VAL A 293 -11.04 44.79 -11.25
CA VAL A 293 -10.08 43.76 -10.83
C VAL A 293 -10.13 42.54 -11.74
N ARG A 294 -11.32 42.08 -12.14
CA ARG A 294 -11.47 40.95 -13.08
C ARG A 294 -11.08 41.30 -14.52
N LEU A 295 -11.23 42.56 -14.92
CA LEU A 295 -10.73 43.08 -16.20
C LEU A 295 -9.23 43.39 -16.21
N LEU A 296 -8.54 43.22 -15.07
CA LEU A 296 -7.12 43.58 -14.87
C LEU A 296 -6.83 45.09 -15.05
N GLN A 297 -7.85 45.93 -14.85
CA GLN A 297 -7.74 47.40 -14.87
C GLN A 297 -7.48 47.93 -13.45
N PHE A 298 -6.26 47.71 -12.95
CA PHE A 298 -5.95 47.94 -11.54
C PHE A 298 -5.96 49.42 -11.11
N GLU A 299 -5.55 50.34 -11.98
CA GLU A 299 -5.57 51.78 -11.68
C GLU A 299 -7.01 52.29 -11.47
N ASP A 300 -7.94 51.88 -12.33
CA ASP A 300 -9.35 52.22 -12.22
C ASP A 300 -9.99 51.59 -10.97
N ALA A 301 -9.61 50.35 -10.64
CA ALA A 301 -10.03 49.69 -9.41
C ALA A 301 -9.54 50.43 -8.16
N GLU A 302 -8.29 50.89 -8.15
CA GLU A 302 -7.67 51.60 -7.04
C GLU A 302 -8.36 52.94 -6.77
N ILE A 303 -8.67 53.71 -7.82
CA ILE A 303 -9.44 54.96 -7.70
C ILE A 303 -10.80 54.74 -7.03
N VAL A 304 -11.55 53.72 -7.48
CA VAL A 304 -12.88 53.40 -6.91
C VAL A 304 -12.75 52.92 -5.46
N ILE A 305 -11.74 52.11 -5.17
CA ILE A 305 -11.49 51.62 -3.81
C ILE A 305 -11.10 52.78 -2.87
N GLU A 306 -10.30 53.73 -3.31
CA GLU A 306 -9.99 54.94 -2.54
C GLU A 306 -11.25 55.80 -2.29
N GLU A 307 -12.13 55.94 -3.29
CA GLU A 307 -13.43 56.60 -3.11
C GLU A 307 -14.27 55.90 -2.03
N ILE A 308 -14.24 54.56 -1.97
CA ILE A 308 -14.93 53.80 -0.92
C ILE A 308 -14.31 54.10 0.44
N ILE A 309 -12.98 54.09 0.59
CA ILE A 309 -12.30 54.30 1.88
C ILE A 309 -12.52 55.72 2.41
N GLN A 310 -12.54 56.72 1.54
CA GLN A 310 -12.76 58.11 1.95
C GLN A 310 -14.18 58.35 2.46
N ASN A 311 -15.17 57.63 1.91
CA ASN A 311 -16.59 57.88 2.15
C ASN A 311 -17.27 56.84 3.08
N TYR A 312 -16.63 55.68 3.31
CA TYR A 312 -17.18 54.54 4.06
C TYR A 312 -16.11 53.93 4.98
N GLN A 313 -16.56 53.19 6.00
CA GLN A 313 -15.64 52.46 6.89
C GLN A 313 -15.03 51.25 6.16
N ILE A 314 -13.76 50.94 6.45
CA ILE A 314 -13.10 49.74 5.93
C ILE A 314 -13.77 48.51 6.54
N ASP A 315 -14.36 47.68 5.69
CA ASP A 315 -14.97 46.42 6.08
C ASP A 315 -14.25 45.22 5.43
N LEU A 316 -14.64 44.01 5.83
CA LEU A 316 -14.02 42.77 5.40
C LEU A 316 -14.05 42.60 3.87
N ASN A 317 -15.16 42.97 3.22
CA ASN A 317 -15.34 42.82 1.78
C ASN A 317 -14.34 43.68 0.99
N LEU A 318 -14.10 44.91 1.45
CA LEU A 318 -13.13 45.81 0.84
C LEU A 318 -11.69 45.29 0.97
N VAL A 319 -11.36 44.65 2.10
CA VAL A 319 -10.05 44.04 2.32
C VAL A 319 -9.83 42.83 1.43
N ILE A 320 -10.84 41.95 1.30
CA ILE A 320 -10.81 40.82 0.36
C ILE A 320 -10.56 41.32 -1.06
N LEU A 321 -11.31 42.34 -1.48
CA LEU A 321 -11.18 42.91 -2.82
C LEU A 321 -9.80 43.53 -3.06
N LYS A 322 -9.26 44.28 -2.09
CA LYS A 322 -7.91 44.83 -2.17
C LYS A 322 -6.84 43.75 -2.27
N ILE A 323 -6.96 42.68 -1.48
CA ILE A 323 -6.03 41.55 -1.51
C ILE A 323 -6.10 40.83 -2.86
N ASP A 324 -7.31 40.59 -3.39
CA ASP A 324 -7.48 39.97 -4.71
C ASP A 324 -6.89 40.84 -5.83
N MET A 325 -7.08 42.16 -5.74
CA MET A 325 -6.49 43.13 -6.67
C MET A 325 -4.96 43.02 -6.70
N ILE A 326 -4.29 43.10 -5.55
CA ILE A 326 -2.81 43.05 -5.53
C ILE A 326 -2.27 41.68 -5.97
N LYS A 327 -2.97 40.58 -5.64
CA LYS A 327 -2.60 39.22 -6.08
C LYS A 327 -2.69 39.03 -7.59
N LYS A 328 -3.61 39.75 -8.25
CA LYS A 328 -3.74 39.75 -9.72
C LYS A 328 -2.78 40.75 -10.37
N LYS A 329 -2.46 41.86 -9.69
CA LYS A 329 -1.55 42.91 -10.15
C LYS A 329 -0.10 42.45 -10.14
N TYR A 330 0.33 41.75 -9.09
CA TYR A 330 1.70 41.31 -8.89
C TYR A 330 1.82 39.79 -9.04
N SER A 331 2.98 39.33 -9.51
CA SER A 331 3.29 37.90 -9.51
C SER A 331 3.49 37.38 -8.07
N ASN A 332 3.24 36.09 -7.82
CA ASN A 332 3.42 35.48 -6.50
C ASN A 332 4.85 35.59 -5.94
N THR A 333 5.84 35.83 -6.80
CA THR A 333 7.26 35.98 -6.44
C THR A 333 7.71 37.44 -6.27
N ASP A 334 6.82 38.40 -6.52
CA ASP A 334 7.15 39.83 -6.43
C ASP A 334 7.20 40.28 -4.96
N PRO A 335 8.33 40.82 -4.47
CA PRO A 335 8.42 41.37 -3.11
C PRO A 335 7.39 42.47 -2.81
N GLN A 336 6.98 43.22 -3.83
CA GLN A 336 6.02 44.32 -3.69
C GLN A 336 4.64 43.81 -3.26
N LEU A 337 4.25 42.60 -3.68
CA LEU A 337 3.02 41.93 -3.23
C LEU A 337 3.00 41.79 -1.71
N VAL A 338 4.09 41.32 -1.12
CA VAL A 338 4.20 41.08 0.33
C VAL A 338 4.13 42.39 1.10
N ILE A 339 4.83 43.42 0.63
CA ILE A 339 4.85 44.75 1.26
C ILE A 339 3.43 45.34 1.28
N GLU A 340 2.74 45.35 0.14
CA GLU A 340 1.40 45.94 0.04
C GLU A 340 0.36 45.10 0.81
N TYR A 341 0.44 43.77 0.76
CA TYR A 341 -0.44 42.88 1.54
C TYR A 341 -0.28 43.15 3.04
N LYS A 342 0.96 43.19 3.55
CA LYS A 342 1.25 43.50 4.96
C LYS A 342 0.66 44.84 5.39
N GLU A 343 0.82 45.89 4.59
CA GLU A 343 0.30 47.22 4.91
C GLU A 343 -1.25 47.25 4.93
N ILE A 344 -1.90 46.55 4.00
CA ILE A 344 -3.36 46.41 4.00
C ILE A 344 -3.84 45.73 5.29
N LEU A 345 -3.19 44.63 5.68
CA LEU A 345 -3.55 43.90 6.91
C LEU A 345 -3.30 44.75 8.16
N LYS A 346 -2.16 45.42 8.27
CA LYS A 346 -1.89 46.32 9.42
C LYS A 346 -2.92 47.42 9.56
N ARG A 347 -3.29 48.09 8.45
CA ARG A 347 -4.34 49.13 8.46
C ARG A 347 -5.70 48.56 8.87
N PHE A 348 -6.01 47.35 8.44
CA PHE A 348 -7.25 46.68 8.83
C PHE A 348 -7.24 46.30 10.32
N ILE A 349 -6.11 45.77 10.84
CA ILE A 349 -5.95 45.47 12.27
C ILE A 349 -6.15 46.75 13.09
N MET A 350 -5.47 47.84 12.74
CA MET A 350 -5.64 49.12 13.43
C MET A 350 -7.10 49.62 13.42
N SER A 351 -7.81 49.46 12.29
CA SER A 351 -9.22 49.84 12.17
C SER A 351 -10.14 49.02 13.06
N ILE A 352 -9.97 47.69 13.09
CA ILE A 352 -10.75 46.78 13.94
C ILE A 352 -10.52 47.11 15.41
N MET A 353 -9.26 47.26 15.81
CA MET A 353 -8.87 47.53 17.19
C MET A 353 -9.36 48.90 17.67
N SER A 354 -9.44 49.89 16.79
CA SER A 354 -9.99 51.22 17.11
C SER A 354 -11.51 51.21 17.27
N ASN A 355 -12.21 50.33 16.53
CA ASN A 355 -13.68 50.27 16.50
C ASN A 355 -14.28 49.20 17.44
N ASN A 356 -13.48 48.50 18.24
CA ASN A 356 -13.88 47.36 19.10
C ASN A 356 -14.69 46.28 18.35
N ASN A 357 -14.49 46.12 17.04
CA ASN A 357 -15.23 45.14 16.24
C ASN A 357 -14.55 43.77 16.25
N ILE A 358 -14.49 43.16 17.44
CA ILE A 358 -13.76 41.92 17.73
C ILE A 358 -14.24 40.75 16.85
N SER A 359 -15.51 40.76 16.39
CA SER A 359 -16.06 39.73 15.51
C SER A 359 -15.32 39.58 14.17
N CYS A 360 -14.68 40.66 13.68
CA CYS A 360 -13.90 40.63 12.45
C CYS A 360 -12.49 40.02 12.63
N LEU A 361 -11.99 39.91 13.86
CA LEU A 361 -10.68 39.29 14.14
C LEU A 361 -10.66 37.80 13.78
N GLU A 362 -11.79 37.11 13.93
CA GLU A 362 -11.91 35.70 13.56
C GLU A 362 -11.64 35.50 12.06
N SER A 363 -12.18 36.39 11.22
CA SER A 363 -11.94 36.38 9.76
C SER A 363 -10.51 36.80 9.39
N MET A 364 -9.69 37.32 10.31
CA MET A 364 -8.30 37.65 10.02
C MET A 364 -7.39 36.44 9.94
N THR A 365 -7.74 35.37 10.67
CA THR A 365 -6.96 34.13 10.70
C THR A 365 -6.73 33.58 9.29
N THR A 366 -7.73 33.68 8.40
CA THR A 366 -7.63 33.24 7.01
C THR A 366 -6.66 34.10 6.20
N PHE A 367 -6.60 35.42 6.44
CA PHE A 367 -5.65 36.28 5.73
C PHE A 367 -4.21 36.07 6.17
N PHE A 368 -3.97 35.78 7.46
CA PHE A 368 -2.62 35.48 7.90
C PHE A 368 -2.10 34.17 7.32
N CYS A 369 -2.94 33.13 7.28
CA CYS A 369 -2.59 31.87 6.61
C CYS A 369 -2.37 32.06 5.10
N ASP A 370 -3.12 32.97 4.49
CA ASP A 370 -2.96 33.28 3.08
C ASP A 370 -1.70 34.11 2.78
N LEU A 371 -1.38 35.12 3.60
CA LEU A 371 -0.11 35.85 3.55
C LEU A 371 1.09 34.91 3.75
N ALA A 372 0.96 33.92 4.65
CA ALA A 372 2.02 32.95 4.91
C ALA A 372 2.43 32.12 3.69
N LYS A 373 1.57 31.98 2.67
CA LYS A 373 1.94 31.34 1.40
C LYS A 373 2.99 32.13 0.61
N TYR A 374 3.05 33.45 0.84
CA TYR A 374 3.97 34.38 0.16
C TYR A 374 5.15 34.75 1.06
N SER A 375 4.88 35.08 2.32
CA SER A 375 5.90 35.39 3.32
C SER A 375 5.43 34.95 4.72
N PRO A 376 5.89 33.78 5.21
CA PRO A 376 5.59 33.30 6.55
C PRO A 376 6.06 34.28 7.63
N GLU A 377 7.26 34.86 7.47
CA GLU A 377 7.86 35.80 8.44
C GLU A 377 6.99 37.05 8.64
N GLU A 378 6.41 37.58 7.56
CA GLU A 378 5.53 38.74 7.64
C GLU A 378 4.14 38.40 8.18
N ALA A 379 3.66 37.18 7.92
CA ALA A 379 2.48 36.66 8.61
C ALA A 379 2.72 36.60 10.13
N PHE A 380 3.88 36.09 10.58
CA PHE A 380 4.29 36.10 11.99
C PHE A 380 4.33 37.50 12.59
N SER A 381 4.93 38.46 11.89
CA SER A 381 4.96 39.86 12.36
C SER A 381 3.56 40.45 12.52
N CYS A 382 2.63 40.13 11.62
CA CYS A 382 1.23 40.54 11.75
C CYS A 382 0.54 39.88 12.95
N PHE A 383 0.81 38.60 13.25
CA PHE A 383 0.30 37.95 14.47
C PHE A 383 0.82 38.61 15.74
N GLU A 384 2.13 38.86 15.80
CA GLU A 384 2.74 39.54 16.95
C GLU A 384 2.11 40.91 17.14
N TYR A 385 1.89 41.65 16.05
CA TYR A 385 1.23 42.96 16.13
C TYR A 385 -0.17 42.91 16.75
N VAL A 386 -0.97 41.86 16.49
CA VAL A 386 -2.28 41.64 17.14
C VAL A 386 -2.10 41.27 18.61
N LEU A 387 -1.17 40.36 18.91
CA LEU A 387 -0.93 39.87 20.27
C LEU A 387 -0.22 40.89 21.17
N THR A 388 0.48 41.89 20.64
CA THR A 388 1.14 42.93 21.46
C THR A 388 0.22 44.12 21.75
N ASN A 389 -0.84 44.32 20.95
CA ASN A 389 -1.74 45.46 21.10
C ASN A 389 -3.05 45.04 21.81
N GLN A 390 -3.19 45.38 23.09
CA GLN A 390 -4.43 45.24 23.89
C GLN A 390 -4.98 43.81 24.06
N THR A 391 -4.13 42.84 24.44
CA THR A 391 -4.53 41.45 24.76
C THR A 391 -5.69 41.35 25.75
N SER A 392 -5.75 42.24 26.73
CA SER A 392 -6.78 42.24 27.78
C SER A 392 -8.21 42.46 27.29
N LYS A 393 -8.41 42.86 26.02
CA LYS A 393 -9.73 43.08 25.41
C LYS A 393 -10.14 41.98 24.43
N ILE A 394 -9.24 41.06 24.08
CA ILE A 394 -9.52 40.00 23.11
C ILE A 394 -10.07 38.78 23.87
N PRO A 395 -11.23 38.22 23.46
CA PRO A 395 -11.76 36.97 23.98
C PRO A 395 -10.77 35.82 23.87
N LEU A 396 -10.70 34.97 24.91
CA LEU A 396 -9.76 33.85 25.00
C LEU A 396 -9.87 32.88 23.81
N ASP A 397 -11.09 32.61 23.33
CA ASP A 397 -11.35 31.73 22.17
C ASP A 397 -10.69 32.26 20.88
N ILE A 398 -10.61 33.57 20.72
CA ILE A 398 -9.94 34.19 19.57
C ILE A 398 -8.42 34.13 19.75
N ILE A 399 -7.90 34.36 20.95
CA ILE A 399 -6.46 34.22 21.26
C ILE A 399 -6.00 32.78 20.98
N GLU A 400 -6.77 31.79 21.42
CA GLU A 400 -6.52 30.37 21.15
C GLU A 400 -6.49 30.05 19.66
N LYS A 401 -7.47 30.56 18.89
CA LYS A 401 -7.48 30.39 17.42
C LYS A 401 -6.26 31.05 16.77
N LEU A 402 -5.87 32.25 17.20
CA LEU A 402 -4.70 32.95 16.67
C LEU A 402 -3.42 32.15 16.97
N PHE A 403 -3.28 31.60 18.17
CA PHE A 403 -2.14 30.78 18.55
C PHE A 403 -2.06 29.47 17.75
N ASN A 404 -3.19 28.77 17.59
CA ASN A 404 -3.26 27.56 16.76
C ASN A 404 -2.82 27.84 15.31
N ASN A 405 -3.25 28.97 14.74
CA ASN A 405 -2.84 29.37 13.40
C ASN A 405 -1.35 29.76 13.31
N ARG A 406 -0.79 30.39 14.36
CA ARG A 406 0.65 30.66 14.47
C ARG A 406 1.45 29.37 14.39
N LEU A 407 1.05 28.33 15.14
CA LEU A 407 1.69 27.01 15.09
C LEU A 407 1.48 26.31 13.74
N PHE A 408 0.29 26.44 13.13
CA PHE A 408 0.03 25.91 11.80
C PHE A 408 0.98 26.52 10.75
N ILE A 409 1.20 27.84 10.81
CA ILE A 409 2.13 28.52 9.91
C ILE A 409 3.59 28.10 10.15
N LEU A 410 3.97 27.94 11.41
CA LEU A 410 5.29 27.45 11.79
C LEU A 410 5.59 26.06 11.21
N THR A 411 4.59 25.17 11.24
CA THR A 411 4.72 23.76 10.85
C THR A 411 4.59 23.54 9.35
N GLU A 412 3.70 24.27 8.66
CA GLU A 412 3.38 24.03 7.24
C GLU A 412 4.03 25.01 6.26
N PHE A 413 4.19 26.30 6.61
CA PHE A 413 4.58 27.33 5.65
C PHE A 413 6.00 27.86 5.83
N LEU A 414 6.51 27.91 7.06
CA LEU A 414 7.84 28.45 7.30
C LEU A 414 8.92 27.51 6.70
N ASN A 415 9.65 28.00 5.70
CA ASN A 415 10.71 27.25 5.01
C ASN A 415 12.11 27.69 5.49
N THR A 416 12.33 27.66 6.79
CA THR A 416 13.63 27.98 7.43
C THR A 416 14.29 26.73 8.00
N SER A 417 15.52 26.87 8.53
CA SER A 417 16.19 25.78 9.24
C SER A 417 15.39 25.34 10.47
N GLU A 418 15.47 24.06 10.83
CA GLU A 418 14.73 23.51 11.97
C GLU A 418 15.13 24.19 13.30
N GLU A 419 16.38 24.63 13.43
CA GLU A 419 16.83 25.40 14.60
C GLU A 419 16.05 26.71 14.78
N ILE A 420 15.83 27.45 13.69
CA ILE A 420 15.04 28.69 13.72
C ILE A 420 13.60 28.37 14.10
N LYS A 421 13.03 27.30 13.55
CA LYS A 421 11.66 26.88 13.88
C LYS A 421 11.51 26.50 15.35
N ILE A 422 12.47 25.77 15.91
CA ILE A 422 12.48 25.40 17.34
C ILE A 422 12.57 26.64 18.22
N ASN A 423 13.43 27.60 17.87
CA ASN A 423 13.54 28.84 18.64
C ASN A 423 12.24 29.66 18.59
N GLN A 424 11.59 29.74 17.44
CA GLN A 424 10.29 30.39 17.29
C GLN A 424 9.16 29.63 17.99
N LEU A 425 9.22 28.30 18.03
CA LEU A 425 8.29 27.48 18.79
C LEU A 425 8.40 27.79 20.29
N LYS A 426 9.63 27.78 20.83
CA LYS A 426 9.92 28.11 22.23
C LYS A 426 9.44 29.51 22.58
N SER A 427 9.78 30.51 21.77
CA SER A 427 9.32 31.89 21.99
C SER A 427 7.79 31.99 21.94
N SER A 428 7.13 31.24 21.03
CA SER A 428 5.67 31.23 20.96
C SER A 428 5.03 30.66 22.23
N PHE A 429 5.60 29.60 22.81
CA PHE A 429 5.12 29.04 24.07
C PHE A 429 5.39 29.96 25.27
N ASP A 430 6.55 30.61 25.31
CA ASP A 430 6.87 31.61 26.33
C ASP A 430 5.92 32.82 26.26
N ASP A 431 5.59 33.28 25.04
CA ASP A 431 4.61 34.35 24.81
C ASP A 431 3.23 33.94 25.30
N LEU A 432 2.79 32.71 24.99
CA LEU A 432 1.50 32.19 25.42
C LEU A 432 1.37 32.19 26.94
N GLN A 433 2.43 31.78 27.65
CA GLN A 433 2.49 31.75 29.11
C GLN A 433 2.44 33.14 29.74
N ARG A 434 2.84 34.18 29.02
CA ARG A 434 2.73 35.58 29.46
C ARG A 434 1.37 36.20 29.17
N ILE A 435 0.72 35.79 28.09
CA ILE A 435 -0.53 36.41 27.60
C ILE A 435 -1.76 35.80 28.27
N ILE A 436 -1.71 34.51 28.58
CA ILE A 436 -2.86 33.75 29.06
C ILE A 436 -2.70 33.45 30.55
N ASP A 437 -3.51 34.11 31.38
CA ASP A 437 -3.63 33.84 32.82
C ASP A 437 -4.66 32.73 33.15
N GLN A 438 -5.44 32.28 32.15
CA GLN A 438 -6.53 31.30 32.28
C GLN A 438 -6.15 29.97 31.62
N GLU A 439 -6.85 28.87 31.94
CA GLU A 439 -6.54 27.60 31.29
C GLU A 439 -7.06 27.56 29.84
N LEU A 440 -6.27 26.99 28.92
CA LEU A 440 -6.68 26.77 27.53
C LEU A 440 -7.87 25.82 27.43
N SER A 441 -8.71 26.01 26.41
CA SER A 441 -9.77 25.09 26.03
C SER A 441 -9.21 23.75 25.54
N GLU A 442 -9.94 22.67 25.82
CA GLU A 442 -9.58 21.32 25.38
C GLU A 442 -9.45 21.23 23.84
N THR A 443 -10.31 21.94 23.11
CA THR A 443 -10.26 22.03 21.65
C THR A 443 -8.97 22.65 21.14
N SER A 444 -8.49 23.71 21.82
CA SER A 444 -7.23 24.36 21.45
C SER A 444 -6.04 23.47 21.78
N VAL A 445 -6.01 22.91 22.98
CA VAL A 445 -4.94 21.99 23.42
C VAL A 445 -4.80 20.79 22.48
N ASN A 446 -5.90 20.14 22.09
CA ASN A 446 -5.86 19.03 21.14
C ASN A 446 -5.35 19.45 19.75
N SER A 447 -5.66 20.67 19.31
CA SER A 447 -5.15 21.22 18.04
C SER A 447 -3.64 21.46 18.11
N ILE A 448 -3.14 22.07 19.19
CA ILE A 448 -1.72 22.29 19.44
C ILE A 448 -0.96 20.95 19.45
N VAL A 449 -1.45 19.99 20.23
CA VAL A 449 -0.85 18.64 20.32
C VAL A 449 -0.77 18.00 18.94
N THR A 450 -1.85 18.06 18.15
CA THR A 450 -1.90 17.46 16.81
C THR A 450 -0.87 18.08 15.87
N LEU A 451 -0.75 19.42 15.83
CA LEU A 451 0.19 20.14 14.97
C LEU A 451 1.64 19.81 15.33
N VAL A 452 2.00 19.95 16.60
CA VAL A 452 3.36 19.69 17.10
C VAL A 452 3.74 18.22 16.93
N TRP A 453 2.82 17.29 17.25
CA TRP A 453 3.03 15.86 17.11
C TRP A 453 3.27 15.43 15.66
N ASN A 454 2.44 15.91 14.72
CA ASN A 454 2.57 15.57 13.31
C ASN A 454 3.90 16.09 12.74
N TYR A 455 4.31 17.29 13.12
CA TYR A 455 5.59 17.87 12.70
C TYR A 455 6.78 17.11 13.31
N ALA A 456 6.77 16.84 14.62
CA ALA A 456 7.81 16.05 15.28
C ALA A 456 7.95 14.64 14.68
N LYS A 457 6.84 13.97 14.34
CA LYS A 457 6.85 12.70 13.61
C LYS A 457 7.46 12.81 12.21
N LYS A 458 7.21 13.91 11.50
CA LYS A 458 7.80 14.18 10.18
C LYS A 458 9.32 14.33 10.29
N LEU A 459 9.82 15.01 11.33
CA LEU A 459 11.25 15.13 11.61
C LEU A 459 11.88 13.77 11.96
N LYS A 460 11.21 12.99 12.81
CA LYS A 460 11.65 11.64 13.15
C LYS A 460 11.77 10.73 11.91
N LYS A 461 10.81 10.77 10.99
CA LYS A 461 10.87 10.04 9.71
C LYS A 461 12.03 10.49 8.80
N LYS A 462 12.50 11.73 8.94
CA LYS A 462 13.67 12.27 8.25
C LYS A 462 14.99 11.99 8.98
N SER A 463 14.97 11.23 10.07
CA SER A 463 16.13 10.94 10.94
C SER A 463 16.72 12.16 11.65
N LEU A 464 15.95 13.25 11.79
CA LEU A 464 16.30 14.44 12.57
C LEU A 464 15.78 14.29 14.01
N ILE A 465 16.41 13.38 14.76
CA ILE A 465 15.88 12.89 16.05
C ILE A 465 15.98 13.94 17.16
N LYS A 466 17.09 14.68 17.21
CA LYS A 466 17.32 15.73 18.22
C LYS A 466 16.30 16.85 18.09
N GLU A 467 16.03 17.26 16.86
CA GLU A 467 15.03 18.28 16.53
C GLU A 467 13.63 17.77 16.89
N ALA A 468 13.28 16.54 16.51
CA ALA A 468 11.99 15.94 16.88
C ALA A 468 11.75 15.92 18.40
N LEU A 469 12.80 15.63 19.19
CA LEU A 469 12.74 15.63 20.64
C LEU A 469 12.44 17.02 21.22
N GLU A 470 13.07 18.08 20.71
CA GLU A 470 12.81 19.47 21.12
C GLU A 470 11.35 19.89 20.90
N TRP A 471 10.73 19.42 19.81
CA TRP A 471 9.31 19.64 19.54
C TRP A 471 8.42 18.90 20.54
N PHE A 472 8.72 17.63 20.85
CA PHE A 472 7.96 16.88 21.86
C PHE A 472 8.09 17.49 23.26
N HIS A 473 9.25 18.06 23.62
CA HIS A 473 9.44 18.75 24.90
C HIS A 473 8.47 19.92 25.10
N GLN A 474 8.03 20.59 24.02
CA GLN A 474 7.07 21.70 24.16
C GLN A 474 5.67 21.22 24.56
N LEU A 475 5.32 19.96 24.29
CA LEU A 475 4.05 19.38 24.73
C LEU A 475 4.04 18.99 26.21
N ASP A 476 5.22 18.97 26.85
CA ASP A 476 5.39 18.75 28.29
C ASP A 476 5.32 20.07 29.09
N ASN A 477 4.99 21.19 28.44
CA ASN A 477 4.76 22.46 29.11
C ASN A 477 3.49 22.39 29.98
N ASP A 478 3.53 22.93 31.20
CA ASP A 478 2.43 22.90 32.18
C ASP A 478 1.07 23.37 31.61
N ILE A 479 1.08 24.36 30.71
CA ILE A 479 -0.15 24.90 30.09
C ILE A 479 -0.87 23.85 29.25
N ILE A 480 -0.12 22.99 28.56
CA ILE A 480 -0.67 21.88 27.77
C ILE A 480 -0.89 20.67 28.67
N ASN A 481 0.13 20.32 29.45
CA ASN A 481 0.20 19.07 30.20
C ASN A 481 -0.96 18.94 31.19
N ASN A 482 -1.39 20.03 31.84
CA ASN A 482 -2.49 19.98 32.79
C ASN A 482 -3.87 19.70 32.15
N LYS A 483 -4.01 19.88 30.84
CA LYS A 483 -5.29 19.74 30.12
C LYS A 483 -5.41 18.51 29.23
N ILE A 484 -4.29 17.89 28.87
CA ILE A 484 -4.33 16.65 28.09
C ILE A 484 -4.65 15.45 28.98
N SER A 485 -5.39 14.49 28.41
CA SER A 485 -5.64 13.20 29.07
C SER A 485 -4.33 12.48 29.39
N ASP A 486 -4.31 11.68 30.46
CA ASP A 486 -3.11 10.93 30.84
C ASP A 486 -2.71 9.90 29.76
N GLU A 487 -3.65 9.38 28.97
CA GLU A 487 -3.35 8.55 27.79
C GLU A 487 -2.54 9.33 26.74
N THR A 488 -2.94 10.58 26.43
CA THR A 488 -2.22 11.45 25.49
C THR A 488 -0.82 11.80 26.02
N LYS A 489 -0.67 12.08 27.32
CA LYS A 489 0.64 12.30 27.94
C LYS A 489 1.57 11.10 27.74
N ASN A 490 1.06 9.90 28.03
CA ASN A 490 1.84 8.68 27.89
C ASN A 490 2.20 8.36 26.43
N ILE A 491 1.39 8.79 25.45
CA ILE A 491 1.75 8.75 24.03
C ILE A 491 2.93 9.69 23.73
N ILE A 492 2.91 10.93 24.26
CA ILE A 492 3.99 11.92 24.11
C ILE A 492 5.28 11.42 24.77
N PHE A 493 5.21 10.96 26.01
CA PHE A 493 6.38 10.45 26.74
C PHE A 493 7.00 9.23 26.07
N ARG A 494 6.22 8.31 25.51
CA ARG A 494 6.77 7.20 24.72
C ARG A 494 7.50 7.67 23.46
N ALA A 495 7.01 8.71 22.78
CA ALA A 495 7.70 9.28 21.63
C ALA A 495 9.04 9.91 22.03
N MET A 496 9.06 10.64 23.16
CA MET A 496 10.29 11.19 23.74
C MET A 496 11.29 10.09 24.12
N GLN A 497 10.83 9.02 24.79
CA GLN A 497 11.67 7.87 25.12
C GLN A 497 12.29 7.23 23.89
N GLN A 498 11.53 7.07 22.79
CA GLN A 498 12.08 6.53 21.56
C GLN A 498 13.13 7.46 20.92
N CYS A 499 12.92 8.78 20.95
CA CYS A 499 13.91 9.74 20.47
C CYS A 499 15.19 9.69 21.32
N GLU A 500 15.07 9.65 22.65
CA GLU A 500 16.23 9.54 23.55
C GLU A 500 16.97 8.19 23.37
N LEU A 501 16.24 7.09 23.13
CA LEU A 501 16.80 5.79 22.78
C LEU A 501 17.58 5.82 21.45
N GLU A 502 17.06 6.49 20.44
CA GLU A 502 17.72 6.65 19.14
C GLU A 502 18.96 7.56 19.23
N LEU A 503 19.01 8.47 20.21
CA LEU A 503 20.18 9.30 20.51
C LEU A 503 21.20 8.63 21.44
N GLY A 504 20.90 7.43 21.98
CA GLY A 504 21.78 6.71 22.92
C GLY A 504 21.75 7.22 24.37
N ASN A 505 20.78 8.05 24.75
CA ASN A 505 20.67 8.63 26.09
C ASN A 505 19.84 7.73 27.04
N PHE A 506 20.37 6.55 27.39
CA PHE A 506 19.63 5.53 28.14
C PHE A 506 19.08 6.02 29.49
N GLU A 507 19.87 6.79 30.26
CA GLU A 507 19.45 7.35 31.56
C GLU A 507 18.19 8.21 31.45
N LYS A 508 18.06 8.99 30.37
CA LYS A 508 16.89 9.84 30.14
C LYS A 508 15.65 9.02 29.79
N VAL A 509 15.82 7.89 29.09
CA VAL A 509 14.71 6.97 28.81
C VAL A 509 14.14 6.41 30.12
N TYR A 510 15.02 6.00 31.05
CA TYR A 510 14.62 5.53 32.37
C TYR A 510 14.02 6.64 33.22
N TYR A 511 14.57 7.86 33.18
CA TYR A 511 14.01 9.02 33.87
C TYR A 511 12.56 9.33 33.42
N ILE A 512 12.29 9.33 32.12
CA ILE A 512 10.93 9.56 31.60
C ILE A 512 9.99 8.44 32.07
N TYR A 513 10.44 7.18 32.04
CA TYR A 513 9.66 6.04 32.52
C TYR A 513 9.32 6.15 34.01
N GLU A 514 10.32 6.41 34.85
CA GLU A 514 10.14 6.38 36.30
C GLU A 514 9.45 7.62 36.84
N LYS A 515 9.81 8.81 36.33
CA LYS A 515 9.44 10.10 36.92
C LYS A 515 8.33 10.85 36.19
N LYS A 516 8.15 10.65 34.88
CA LYS A 516 7.14 11.39 34.10
C LYS A 516 5.87 10.62 33.79
N MET A 517 5.95 9.31 33.58
CA MET A 517 4.74 8.49 33.48
C MET A 517 4.08 8.38 34.86
N ILE A 518 2.80 8.76 34.97
CA ILE A 518 2.11 8.87 36.27
C ILE A 518 1.34 7.59 36.62
N GLU A 519 0.76 6.90 35.63
CA GLU A 519 -0.09 5.72 35.87
C GLU A 519 0.71 4.41 35.90
N GLU A 520 0.61 3.65 36.99
CA GLU A 520 1.21 2.30 37.10
C GLU A 520 0.68 1.34 36.02
N LYS A 521 -0.59 1.49 35.61
CA LYS A 521 -1.18 0.73 34.52
C LYS A 521 -0.46 0.99 33.20
N GLU A 522 0.01 2.21 32.96
CA GLU A 522 0.74 2.57 31.74
C GLU A 522 2.24 2.27 31.84
N LYS A 523 2.82 2.25 33.05
CA LYS A 523 4.19 1.77 33.28
C LYS A 523 4.28 0.27 33.06
N ASN A 524 3.51 -0.49 33.84
CA ASN A 524 3.69 -1.92 33.98
C ASN A 524 2.80 -2.72 33.03
N ASN A 525 1.60 -2.24 32.67
CA ASN A 525 0.64 -3.00 31.86
C ASN A 525 0.49 -2.49 30.42
N ASN A 526 1.24 -1.46 30.01
CA ASN A 526 1.24 -1.01 28.61
C ASN A 526 2.35 -1.69 27.80
N PHE A 527 1.90 -2.49 26.83
CA PHE A 527 2.75 -3.28 25.96
C PHE A 527 3.83 -2.46 25.23
N LYS A 528 3.51 -1.23 24.75
CA LYS A 528 4.49 -0.41 24.00
C LYS A 528 5.57 0.18 24.91
N THR A 529 5.23 0.52 26.15
CA THR A 529 6.19 1.05 27.13
C THR A 529 7.24 -0.02 27.47
N GLN A 530 6.78 -1.24 27.74
CA GLN A 530 7.64 -2.39 28.02
C GLN A 530 8.57 -2.73 26.83
N ILE A 531 8.10 -2.60 25.59
CA ILE A 531 8.96 -2.74 24.40
C ILE A 531 10.08 -1.69 24.38
N ILE A 532 9.76 -0.41 24.67
CA ILE A 532 10.79 0.63 24.63
C ILE A 532 11.86 0.32 25.67
N LEU A 533 11.46 -0.07 26.90
CA LEU A 533 12.41 -0.49 27.93
C LEU A 533 13.25 -1.68 27.51
N PHE A 534 12.63 -2.71 26.92
CA PHE A 534 13.35 -3.85 26.38
C PHE A 534 14.41 -3.43 25.36
N LYS A 535 14.03 -2.57 24.39
CA LYS A 535 14.97 -2.07 23.39
C LYS A 535 16.07 -1.22 23.98
N THR A 536 15.77 -0.41 24.99
CA THR A 536 16.76 0.38 25.73
C THR A 536 17.79 -0.51 26.40
N LYS A 537 17.34 -1.53 27.13
CA LYS A 537 18.23 -2.47 27.83
C LYS A 537 19.14 -3.25 26.88
N VAL A 538 18.61 -3.76 25.77
CA VAL A 538 19.42 -4.51 24.81
C VAL A 538 20.41 -3.60 24.07
N LYS A 539 20.01 -2.38 23.68
CA LYS A 539 20.95 -1.41 23.09
C LYS A 539 22.02 -0.94 24.07
N GLU A 540 21.66 -0.76 25.34
CA GLU A 540 22.62 -0.46 26.42
C GLU A 540 23.66 -1.59 26.53
N ALA A 541 23.23 -2.85 26.44
CA ALA A 541 24.16 -3.99 26.39
C ALA A 541 25.06 -3.99 25.15
N ASP A 542 24.53 -3.65 23.96
CA ASP A 542 25.36 -3.51 22.74
C ASP A 542 26.44 -2.42 22.92
N ASP A 543 26.05 -1.25 23.45
CA ASP A 543 26.96 -0.13 23.71
C ASP A 543 28.07 -0.50 24.71
N ILE A 544 27.73 -1.22 25.79
CA ILE A 544 28.69 -1.71 26.79
C ILE A 544 29.64 -2.75 26.17
N PHE A 545 29.08 -3.68 25.39
CA PHE A 545 29.85 -4.73 24.73
C PHE A 545 30.87 -4.15 23.73
N GLU A 546 30.48 -3.14 22.94
CA GLU A 546 31.38 -2.44 22.02
C GLU A 546 32.52 -1.68 22.71
N ARG A 547 32.27 -1.16 23.92
CA ARG A 547 33.29 -0.47 24.72
C ARG A 547 34.30 -1.43 25.35
N ASN A 548 34.18 -2.74 25.13
CA ASN A 548 35.03 -3.80 25.70
C ASN A 548 35.08 -3.80 27.24
N GLU A 549 34.07 -3.23 27.90
CA GLU A 549 33.91 -3.36 29.34
C GLU A 549 33.40 -4.78 29.60
N LYS A 550 34.32 -5.71 29.91
CA LYS A 550 34.00 -7.10 30.30
C LYS A 550 33.37 -7.16 31.69
N GLU A 551 32.38 -6.32 31.96
CA GLU A 551 31.58 -6.40 33.17
C GLU A 551 30.46 -7.42 32.96
N LEU A 552 30.83 -8.71 32.99
CA LEU A 552 29.90 -9.85 32.91
C LEU A 552 28.70 -9.67 33.87
N ASN A 553 28.94 -9.07 35.05
CA ASN A 553 27.91 -8.78 36.04
C ASN A 553 26.86 -7.76 35.56
N ILE A 554 27.25 -6.76 34.75
CA ILE A 554 26.29 -5.79 34.18
C ILE A 554 25.48 -6.46 33.08
N LEU A 555 26.12 -7.24 32.19
CA LEU A 555 25.41 -7.96 31.13
C LEU A 555 24.41 -8.98 31.71
N GLU A 556 24.79 -9.70 32.78
CA GLU A 556 23.89 -10.62 33.48
C GLU A 556 22.70 -9.88 34.12
N LYS A 557 22.95 -8.73 34.75
CA LYS A 557 21.89 -7.88 35.29
C LYS A 557 20.93 -7.39 34.20
N ILE A 558 21.45 -6.87 33.08
CA ILE A 558 20.64 -6.44 31.94
C ILE A 558 19.84 -7.61 31.38
N ALA A 559 20.45 -8.79 31.28
CA ALA A 559 19.78 -9.97 30.79
C ALA A 559 18.63 -10.42 31.70
N ASN A 560 18.80 -10.34 33.03
CA ASN A 560 17.74 -10.62 33.99
C ASN A 560 16.63 -9.56 33.94
N ASP A 561 16.96 -8.27 33.83
CA ASP A 561 15.97 -7.20 33.62
C ASP A 561 15.14 -7.47 32.33
N CYS A 562 15.81 -7.87 31.25
CA CYS A 562 15.16 -8.25 30.00
C CYS A 562 14.28 -9.50 30.15
N LYS A 563 14.68 -10.50 30.94
CA LYS A 563 13.85 -11.67 31.27
C LYS A 563 12.55 -11.24 31.94
N ASP A 564 12.64 -10.37 32.94
CA ASP A 564 11.46 -9.85 33.65
C ASP A 564 10.53 -9.08 32.72
N ILE A 565 11.08 -8.25 31.82
CA ILE A 565 10.30 -7.53 30.80
C ILE A 565 9.61 -8.51 29.84
N ILE A 566 10.28 -9.56 29.38
CA ILE A 566 9.68 -10.60 28.51
C ILE A 566 8.53 -11.32 29.22
N LEU A 567 8.72 -11.70 30.49
CA LEU A 567 7.68 -12.34 31.29
C LEU A 567 6.46 -11.43 31.46
N ASN A 568 6.70 -10.13 31.70
CA ASN A 568 5.63 -9.14 31.79
C ASN A 568 4.91 -8.94 30.44
N LEU A 569 5.66 -8.83 29.33
CA LEU A 569 5.11 -8.74 27.98
C LEU A 569 4.23 -9.95 27.64
N LYS A 570 4.62 -11.16 28.11
CA LYS A 570 3.82 -12.38 27.96
C LYS A 570 2.48 -12.26 28.69
N GLN A 571 2.49 -11.77 29.93
CA GLN A 571 1.28 -11.57 30.74
C GLN A 571 0.32 -10.52 30.15
N ILE A 572 0.85 -9.44 29.58
CA ILE A 572 0.05 -8.34 29.02
C ILE A 572 -0.50 -8.66 27.61
N SER A 573 0.18 -9.55 26.88
CA SER A 573 -0.18 -9.85 25.49
C SER A 573 -1.61 -10.44 25.39
N LYS A 574 -2.43 -9.92 24.47
CA LYS A 574 -3.79 -10.43 24.27
C LYS A 574 -3.81 -11.79 23.56
N SER A 575 -2.71 -12.13 22.90
CA SER A 575 -2.53 -13.40 22.18
C SER A 575 -1.06 -13.75 22.05
N TYR A 576 -0.75 -15.05 21.88
CA TYR A 576 0.59 -15.53 21.59
C TYR A 576 1.15 -14.99 20.27
N THR A 577 0.32 -14.82 19.24
CA THR A 577 0.72 -14.20 17.97
C THR A 577 1.28 -12.81 18.21
N GLN A 578 0.53 -12.00 18.97
CA GLN A 578 0.94 -10.65 19.32
C GLN A 578 2.30 -10.70 20.04
N PHE A 579 2.43 -11.53 21.07
CA PHE A 579 3.69 -11.67 21.82
C PHE A 579 4.88 -12.02 20.92
N TYR A 580 4.77 -13.06 20.09
CA TYR A 580 5.87 -13.52 19.25
C TYR A 580 6.15 -12.62 18.04
N ASP A 581 5.15 -11.99 17.40
CA ASP A 581 5.42 -11.01 16.33
C ASP A 581 6.24 -9.83 16.86
N PHE A 582 5.95 -9.40 18.08
CA PHE A 582 6.67 -8.31 18.72
C PHE A 582 8.06 -8.72 19.17
N LEU A 583 8.23 -9.89 19.79
CA LEU A 583 9.56 -10.40 20.10
C LEU A 583 10.42 -10.52 18.84
N TYR A 584 9.86 -11.00 17.73
CA TYR A 584 10.54 -11.05 16.45
C TYR A 584 10.97 -9.66 15.98
N ALA A 585 10.05 -8.69 15.97
CA ALA A 585 10.35 -7.31 15.59
C ALA A 585 11.37 -6.64 16.52
N CYS A 586 11.43 -7.01 17.80
CA CYS A 586 12.47 -6.56 18.70
C CYS A 586 13.81 -7.21 18.36
N PHE A 587 13.85 -8.53 18.21
CA PHE A 587 15.10 -9.28 18.04
C PHE A 587 15.81 -9.01 16.71
N ILE A 588 15.09 -8.70 15.64
CA ILE A 588 15.71 -8.36 14.34
C ILE A 588 16.52 -7.06 14.39
N ASP A 589 16.14 -6.12 15.26
CA ASP A 589 16.79 -4.81 15.33
C ASP A 589 18.19 -4.86 15.97
N PHE A 590 18.60 -6.01 16.52
CA PHE A 590 19.88 -6.16 17.24
C PHE A 590 20.94 -6.92 16.45
N LYS A 591 22.21 -6.71 16.82
CA LYS A 591 23.32 -7.42 16.21
C LYS A 591 23.30 -8.91 16.56
N SER A 592 23.68 -9.74 15.60
CA SER A 592 23.72 -11.20 15.75
C SER A 592 24.64 -11.70 16.87
N ASN A 593 25.59 -10.87 17.29
CA ASN A 593 26.63 -11.25 18.25
C ASN A 593 26.32 -10.72 19.66
N ASN A 594 25.13 -10.15 19.90
CA ASN A 594 24.75 -9.66 21.21
C ASN A 594 24.59 -10.85 22.20
N PRO A 595 25.40 -10.93 23.27
CA PRO A 595 25.37 -12.05 24.20
C PRO A 595 24.07 -12.11 25.01
N VAL A 596 23.43 -10.96 25.27
CA VAL A 596 22.13 -10.88 25.96
C VAL A 596 21.04 -11.50 25.10
N LEU A 597 21.06 -11.26 23.79
CA LEU A 597 20.06 -11.81 22.87
C LEU A 597 20.08 -13.35 22.86
N LEU A 598 21.27 -13.95 22.80
CA LEU A 598 21.43 -15.41 22.87
C LEU A 598 20.91 -15.97 24.19
N TYR A 599 21.27 -15.34 25.32
CA TYR A 599 20.78 -15.74 26.62
C TYR A 599 19.25 -15.65 26.75
N LEU A 600 18.64 -14.61 26.17
CA LEU A 600 17.18 -14.46 26.17
C LEU A 600 16.48 -15.51 25.28
N LEU A 601 17.09 -15.88 24.15
CA LEU A 601 16.57 -16.94 23.28
C LEU A 601 16.73 -18.31 23.93
N ASP A 602 17.86 -18.57 24.58
CA ASP A 602 18.07 -19.75 25.43
C ASP A 602 16.99 -19.79 26.53
N PHE A 603 16.72 -18.67 27.21
CA PHE A 603 15.65 -18.61 28.21
C PHE A 603 14.26 -18.93 27.63
N LEU A 604 13.95 -18.40 26.45
CA LEU A 604 12.64 -18.55 25.80
C LEU A 604 12.38 -19.99 25.33
N PHE A 605 13.39 -20.65 24.75
CA PHE A 605 13.22 -21.94 24.09
C PHE A 605 13.91 -23.11 24.79
N VAL A 606 15.00 -22.85 25.53
CA VAL A 606 15.86 -23.88 26.14
C VAL A 606 15.65 -24.00 27.65
N GLU A 607 15.45 -22.91 28.40
CA GLU A 607 15.24 -22.98 29.86
C GLU A 607 13.75 -23.12 30.21
N ASN A 608 12.88 -22.30 29.60
CA ASN A 608 11.43 -22.48 29.71
C ASN A 608 10.97 -23.53 28.70
N ASN A 609 10.60 -24.73 29.17
CA ASN A 609 9.84 -25.69 28.37
C ASN A 609 8.47 -25.09 28.01
N CYS A 610 8.39 -24.14 27.07
CA CYS A 610 7.12 -23.66 26.51
C CYS A 610 6.31 -24.79 25.85
N SER A 611 6.88 -25.99 25.73
CA SER A 611 6.25 -27.22 25.26
C SER A 611 5.67 -28.12 26.37
N GLU A 612 5.96 -27.92 27.66
CA GLU A 612 5.47 -28.80 28.74
C GLU A 612 4.66 -28.04 29.80
N VAL A 613 3.37 -27.85 29.54
CA VAL A 613 2.37 -27.89 30.62
C VAL A 613 1.84 -29.31 30.67
N LYS A 614 2.53 -30.18 31.42
CA LYS A 614 1.97 -31.47 31.82
C LYS A 614 0.78 -31.18 32.73
N GLY A 615 -0.38 -31.67 32.32
CA GLY A 615 -1.66 -31.44 32.97
C GLY A 615 -1.65 -31.74 34.46
N ASN A 616 -2.38 -30.91 35.19
CA ASN A 616 -3.04 -31.25 36.46
C ASN A 616 -4.07 -30.18 36.90
N ASN A 617 -4.22 -29.05 36.19
CA ASN A 617 -5.32 -28.11 36.41
C ASN A 617 -6.20 -28.01 35.15
N GLU A 618 -7.38 -28.62 35.21
CA GLU A 618 -8.34 -28.81 34.11
C GLU A 618 -8.99 -27.52 33.55
N ASN A 619 -8.50 -26.31 33.85
CA ASN A 619 -9.16 -25.07 33.41
C ASN A 619 -8.29 -24.07 32.63
N GLU A 620 -7.02 -24.38 32.34
CA GLU A 620 -6.21 -23.59 31.40
C GLU A 620 -5.38 -24.51 30.50
N ASN A 621 -6.05 -25.17 29.56
CA ASN A 621 -5.38 -25.80 28.43
C ASN A 621 -4.77 -24.70 27.56
N LEU A 622 -3.48 -24.42 27.78
CA LEU A 622 -2.66 -23.43 27.06
C LEU A 622 -2.64 -23.61 25.51
N PHE A 623 -3.16 -24.73 25.00
CA PHE A 623 -3.26 -25.05 23.59
C PHE A 623 -4.70 -25.38 23.11
N GLU A 624 -5.72 -25.28 23.97
CA GLU A 624 -7.12 -25.26 23.54
C GLU A 624 -7.54 -23.82 23.20
N VAL A 625 -6.83 -23.21 22.24
CA VAL A 625 -7.48 -22.18 21.43
C VAL A 625 -8.32 -22.96 20.43
N ASN A 626 -9.62 -23.07 20.75
CA ASN A 626 -10.70 -23.51 19.86
C ASN A 626 -10.31 -23.39 18.39
N ASN A 627 -10.52 -24.44 17.57
CA ASN A 627 -10.41 -24.55 16.10
C ASN A 627 -10.69 -23.25 15.32
N SER A 628 -9.85 -22.25 15.49
CA SER A 628 -10.05 -20.90 15.00
C SER A 628 -8.74 -20.47 14.36
N SER A 629 -8.88 -19.86 13.19
CA SER A 629 -7.79 -19.41 12.33
C SER A 629 -6.79 -18.48 13.01
N SER A 630 -7.13 -17.89 14.17
CA SER A 630 -6.23 -17.02 14.96
C SER A 630 -5.07 -17.77 15.63
N GLY A 631 -5.23 -19.06 15.97
CA GLY A 631 -4.16 -19.89 16.52
C GLY A 631 -3.02 -20.17 15.53
N LEU A 632 -3.36 -20.31 14.24
CA LEU A 632 -2.40 -20.61 13.16
C LEU A 632 -1.35 -19.51 12.98
N PHE A 633 -1.74 -18.23 13.09
CA PHE A 633 -0.80 -17.11 12.98
C PHE A 633 0.22 -17.09 14.11
N SER A 634 -0.15 -17.54 15.32
CA SER A 634 0.77 -17.60 16.47
C SER A 634 1.96 -18.53 16.22
N HIS A 635 1.74 -19.59 15.44
CA HIS A 635 2.75 -20.56 15.08
C HIS A 635 3.79 -19.98 14.09
N LEU A 636 3.39 -19.09 13.17
CA LEU A 636 4.32 -18.47 12.21
C LEU A 636 5.34 -17.58 12.92
N SER A 637 4.87 -16.70 13.80
CA SER A 637 5.71 -15.76 14.54
C SER A 637 6.66 -16.49 15.49
N PHE A 638 6.18 -17.55 16.15
CA PHE A 638 7.02 -18.44 16.94
C PHE A 638 8.16 -19.03 16.09
N MET A 639 7.82 -19.61 14.93
CA MET A 639 8.79 -20.27 14.06
C MET A 639 9.84 -19.31 13.49
N ARG A 640 9.47 -18.04 13.26
CA ARG A 640 10.43 -16.99 12.86
C ARG A 640 11.45 -16.71 13.96
N ILE A 641 11.03 -16.63 15.21
CA ILE A 641 11.96 -16.46 16.35
C ILE A 641 12.79 -17.72 16.55
N LEU A 642 12.19 -18.90 16.45
CA LEU A 642 12.91 -20.17 16.55
C LEU A 642 14.02 -20.26 15.49
N ARG A 643 13.71 -19.88 14.24
CA ARG A 643 14.69 -19.76 13.16
C ARG A 643 15.79 -18.76 13.51
N LEU A 644 15.45 -17.59 14.03
CA LEU A 644 16.43 -16.60 14.47
C LEU A 644 17.36 -17.17 15.56
N ALA A 645 16.81 -17.90 16.55
CA ALA A 645 17.61 -18.55 17.59
C ALA A 645 18.61 -19.55 17.00
N ILE A 646 18.15 -20.43 16.10
CA ILE A 646 19.01 -21.39 15.41
C ILE A 646 20.09 -20.66 14.60
N GLN A 647 19.74 -19.61 13.86
CA GLN A 647 20.70 -18.83 13.07
C GLN A 647 21.79 -18.21 13.94
N LEU A 648 21.43 -17.64 15.09
CA LEU A 648 22.40 -17.02 16.00
C LEU A 648 23.33 -18.07 16.63
N HIS A 649 22.82 -19.23 17.02
CA HIS A 649 23.67 -20.33 17.48
C HIS A 649 24.58 -20.88 16.37
N LEU A 650 24.11 -20.96 15.12
CA LEU A 650 24.92 -21.38 13.98
C LEU A 650 26.06 -20.40 13.71
N THR A 651 25.79 -19.09 13.72
CA THR A 651 26.83 -18.06 13.55
C THR A 651 27.92 -18.20 14.62
N ASN A 652 27.55 -18.43 15.88
CA ASN A 652 28.53 -18.67 16.93
C ASN A 652 29.32 -19.96 16.71
N LEU A 653 28.67 -21.02 16.24
CA LEU A 653 29.30 -22.31 15.94
C LEU A 653 30.28 -22.23 14.76
N GLU A 654 30.07 -21.31 13.82
CA GLU A 654 30.97 -21.04 12.70
C GLU A 654 32.24 -20.29 13.12
N LEU A 655 32.19 -19.53 14.22
CA LEU A 655 33.33 -18.82 14.78
C LEU A 655 34.26 -19.70 15.63
N LEU A 656 33.88 -20.95 15.92
CA LEU A 656 34.68 -21.87 16.72
C LEU A 656 35.76 -22.58 15.89
N ASP A 657 36.99 -22.59 16.39
CA ASP A 657 38.07 -23.43 15.86
C ASP A 657 37.75 -24.93 16.05
N LYS A 658 38.29 -25.80 15.17
CA LYS A 658 38.04 -27.27 15.20
C LYS A 658 38.19 -27.89 16.59
N LYS A 659 39.19 -27.48 17.37
CA LYS A 659 39.43 -28.02 18.73
C LYS A 659 38.30 -27.64 19.70
N ILE A 660 37.85 -26.38 19.66
CA ILE A 660 36.80 -25.88 20.54
C ILE A 660 35.46 -26.49 20.10
N PHE A 661 35.21 -26.57 18.80
CA PHE A 661 34.04 -27.24 18.24
C PHE A 661 33.88 -28.67 18.78
N ILE A 662 34.94 -29.50 18.72
CA ILE A 662 34.90 -30.89 19.21
C ILE A 662 34.58 -30.97 20.71
N GLN A 663 35.02 -29.98 21.50
CA GLN A 663 34.80 -29.96 22.95
C GLN A 663 33.41 -29.45 23.34
N GLU A 664 32.97 -28.35 22.71
CA GLU A 664 31.75 -27.64 23.09
C GLU A 664 30.51 -28.16 22.38
N PHE A 665 30.64 -28.65 21.14
CA PHE A 665 29.48 -29.06 20.36
C PHE A 665 28.64 -30.15 21.05
N PRO A 666 29.20 -31.26 21.54
CA PRO A 666 28.40 -32.33 22.15
C PRO A 666 27.67 -31.90 23.43
N ASN A 667 28.27 -31.02 24.22
CA ASN A 667 27.81 -30.70 25.58
C ASN A 667 26.97 -29.42 25.65
N ILE A 668 27.24 -28.45 24.76
CA ILE A 668 26.62 -27.12 24.80
C ILE A 668 25.65 -26.95 23.63
N TYR A 669 26.10 -27.21 22.40
CA TYR A 669 25.33 -26.86 21.21
C TYR A 669 24.37 -27.95 20.75
N LEU A 670 24.77 -29.22 20.80
CA LEU A 670 23.93 -30.34 20.35
C LEU A 670 22.60 -30.39 21.11
N PRO A 671 22.55 -30.36 22.46
CA PRO A 671 21.27 -30.38 23.18
C PRO A 671 20.37 -29.19 22.83
N LYS A 672 20.97 -28.02 22.56
CA LYS A 672 20.23 -26.82 22.14
C LYS A 672 19.62 -27.00 20.75
N PHE A 673 20.40 -27.44 19.77
CA PHE A 673 19.89 -27.68 18.42
C PHE A 673 18.84 -28.79 18.38
N GLU A 674 19.04 -29.89 19.12
CA GLU A 674 18.05 -30.96 19.25
C GLU A 674 16.72 -30.39 19.74
N LYS A 675 16.75 -29.62 20.84
CA LYS A 675 15.55 -29.02 21.40
C LYS A 675 14.87 -28.01 20.48
N LEU A 676 15.65 -27.13 19.85
CA LEU A 676 15.11 -26.10 18.94
C LEU A 676 14.48 -26.74 17.69
N LEU A 677 15.16 -27.71 17.07
CA LEU A 677 14.64 -28.43 15.91
C LEU A 677 13.43 -29.30 16.28
N GLU A 678 13.46 -30.00 17.42
CA GLU A 678 12.31 -30.78 17.89
C GLU A 678 11.07 -29.90 18.14
N GLN A 679 11.25 -28.71 18.72
CA GLN A 679 10.15 -27.74 18.87
C GLN A 679 9.58 -27.30 17.53
N GLY A 680 10.45 -27.00 16.55
CA GLY A 680 10.02 -26.61 15.21
C GLY A 680 9.26 -27.72 14.50
N LEU A 681 9.75 -28.96 14.60
CA LEU A 681 9.10 -30.13 14.03
C LEU A 681 7.73 -30.38 14.64
N ASN A 682 7.62 -30.34 15.97
CA ASN A 682 6.36 -30.52 16.70
C ASN A 682 5.29 -29.50 16.30
N ILE A 683 5.67 -28.25 16.10
CA ILE A 683 4.74 -27.20 15.67
C ILE A 683 4.28 -27.42 14.23
N LEU A 684 5.19 -27.75 13.31
CA LEU A 684 4.82 -28.02 11.93
C LEU A 684 3.93 -29.27 11.78
N MET A 685 4.21 -30.32 12.57
CA MET A 685 3.35 -31.51 12.64
C MET A 685 1.92 -31.15 13.05
N ARG A 686 1.76 -30.36 14.12
CA ARG A 686 0.44 -29.89 14.59
C ARG A 686 -0.24 -29.01 13.55
N PHE A 687 0.50 -28.07 12.94
CA PHE A 687 -0.01 -27.22 11.88
C PHE A 687 -0.57 -28.04 10.71
N ARG A 688 0.14 -29.11 10.31
CA ARG A 688 -0.31 -30.02 9.26
C ARG A 688 -1.56 -30.80 9.66
N GLN A 689 -1.61 -31.31 10.90
CA GLN A 689 -2.81 -32.01 11.42
C GLN A 689 -4.04 -31.10 11.40
N LEU A 690 -3.91 -29.83 11.83
CA LEU A 690 -5.00 -28.86 11.78
C LEU A 690 -5.44 -28.57 10.34
N LYS A 691 -4.49 -28.40 9.40
CA LYS A 691 -4.79 -28.21 7.98
C LYS A 691 -5.54 -29.40 7.38
N GLU A 692 -5.15 -30.63 7.73
CA GLU A 692 -5.82 -31.86 7.28
C GLU A 692 -7.24 -31.99 7.88
N MET A 693 -7.47 -31.50 9.11
CA MET A 693 -8.80 -31.45 9.74
C MET A 693 -9.73 -30.42 9.09
N ASP A 694 -9.24 -29.21 8.79
CA ASP A 694 -10.03 -28.14 8.18
C ASP A 694 -10.45 -28.44 6.74
N ILE A 695 -9.62 -29.17 5.97
CA ILE A 695 -9.94 -29.62 4.60
C ILE A 695 -11.16 -30.58 4.60
N ASN A 696 -11.38 -31.30 5.70
CA ASN A 696 -12.51 -32.22 5.83
C ASN A 696 -13.81 -31.52 6.30
N SER A 697 -13.74 -30.28 6.78
CA SER A 697 -14.90 -29.44 7.11
C SER A 697 -15.23 -28.47 5.97
N SER A 698 -15.97 -28.96 4.98
CA SER A 698 -16.32 -28.27 3.75
C SER A 698 -17.30 -27.10 3.92
N SER A 699 -16.85 -25.90 4.32
CA SER A 699 -17.67 -24.67 4.15
C SER A 699 -16.96 -23.31 4.17
N THR A 700 -15.63 -23.21 4.23
CA THR A 700 -14.98 -21.87 4.34
C THR A 700 -14.07 -21.57 3.15
N SER A 701 -14.33 -20.43 2.51
CA SER A 701 -13.70 -19.95 1.27
C SER A 701 -12.17 -20.04 1.28
N SER A 702 -11.62 -20.68 0.24
CA SER A 702 -10.23 -21.04 0.01
C SER A 702 -9.20 -19.90 -0.02
N ASN A 703 -9.60 -18.63 0.06
CA ASN A 703 -8.68 -17.50 -0.16
C ASN A 703 -8.08 -16.88 1.12
N GLN A 704 -8.56 -17.21 2.33
CA GLN A 704 -7.99 -16.67 3.58
C GLN A 704 -6.96 -17.58 4.27
N LEU A 705 -6.86 -18.86 3.89
CA LEU A 705 -5.87 -19.80 4.44
C LEU A 705 -4.49 -19.73 3.77
N ILE A 706 -4.39 -19.09 2.61
CA ILE A 706 -3.15 -19.02 1.80
C ILE A 706 -2.18 -17.97 2.34
N THR A 707 -2.65 -16.95 3.06
CA THR A 707 -1.80 -15.85 3.55
C THR A 707 -1.01 -16.17 4.83
N GLY A 708 -1.14 -17.39 5.38
CA GLY A 708 -0.48 -17.81 6.63
C GLY A 708 0.06 -19.25 6.62
N SER A 709 0.28 -19.88 5.47
CA SER A 709 0.87 -21.22 5.42
C SER A 709 2.41 -21.16 5.43
N PHE A 710 3.04 -22.00 6.25
CA PHE A 710 4.48 -22.28 6.17
C PHE A 710 4.85 -22.67 4.73
N THR A 711 5.84 -22.00 4.15
CA THR A 711 6.27 -22.31 2.80
C THR A 711 7.13 -23.56 2.81
N ASN A 712 7.11 -24.33 1.73
CA ASN A 712 8.00 -25.49 1.56
C ASN A 712 9.49 -25.07 1.69
N THR A 713 9.82 -23.81 1.38
CA THR A 713 11.15 -23.23 1.58
C THR A 713 11.56 -23.11 3.04
N GLU A 714 10.63 -22.78 3.96
CA GLU A 714 10.92 -22.71 5.39
C GLU A 714 11.18 -24.10 5.97
N ILE A 715 10.35 -25.09 5.61
CA ILE A 715 10.53 -26.48 6.05
C ILE A 715 11.87 -27.03 5.53
N ASN A 716 12.20 -26.76 4.26
CA ASN A 716 13.49 -27.11 3.66
C ASN A 716 14.67 -26.47 4.40
N TRP A 717 14.53 -25.24 4.89
CA TRP A 717 15.58 -24.59 5.65
C TRP A 717 15.89 -25.34 6.96
N PHE A 718 14.88 -25.76 7.72
CA PHE A 718 15.09 -26.56 8.94
C PHE A 718 15.71 -27.93 8.63
N ALA A 719 15.27 -28.59 7.56
CA ALA A 719 15.86 -29.86 7.12
C ALA A 719 17.36 -29.70 6.75
N ALA A 720 17.69 -28.64 6.02
CA ALA A 720 19.06 -28.35 5.62
C ALA A 720 19.96 -28.03 6.83
N VAL A 721 19.46 -27.29 7.83
CA VAL A 721 20.21 -27.03 9.07
C VAL A 721 20.54 -28.33 9.78
N ALA A 722 19.56 -29.22 9.97
CA ALA A 722 19.78 -30.50 10.64
C ALA A 722 20.83 -31.35 9.88
N PHE A 723 20.68 -31.51 8.56
CA PHE A 723 21.66 -32.21 7.73
C PHE A 723 23.07 -31.61 7.85
N ASN A 724 23.20 -30.29 7.76
CA ASN A 724 24.49 -29.61 7.79
C ASN A 724 25.18 -29.71 9.16
N LEU A 725 24.43 -29.77 10.27
CA LEU A 725 25.00 -29.99 11.60
C LEU A 725 25.66 -31.36 11.70
N GLU A 726 25.03 -32.42 11.18
CA GLU A 726 25.63 -33.76 11.15
C GLU A 726 26.81 -33.84 10.19
N ASN A 727 26.69 -33.23 9.01
CA ASN A 727 27.77 -33.20 8.03
C ASN A 727 29.01 -32.47 8.59
N LYS A 728 28.80 -31.37 9.32
CA LYS A 728 29.89 -30.66 10.00
C LYS A 728 30.54 -31.53 11.07
N CYS A 729 29.79 -32.37 11.78
CA CYS A 729 30.35 -33.33 12.73
C CYS A 729 31.17 -34.42 12.00
N PHE A 730 30.62 -34.96 10.91
CA PHE A 730 31.28 -35.96 10.07
C PHE A 730 32.62 -35.45 9.52
N GLN A 731 32.63 -34.26 8.92
CA GLN A 731 33.86 -33.62 8.38
C GLN A 731 34.92 -33.32 9.44
N ASN A 732 34.53 -33.25 10.71
CA ASN A 732 35.42 -33.00 11.84
C ASN A 732 35.77 -34.26 12.64
N ASP A 733 35.41 -35.45 12.14
CA ASP A 733 35.63 -36.74 12.79
C ASP A 733 34.99 -36.84 14.19
N LEU A 734 33.87 -36.13 14.40
CA LEU A 734 33.13 -36.11 15.66
C LEU A 734 31.92 -37.06 15.57
N TYR A 735 32.07 -38.25 16.15
CA TYR A 735 31.06 -39.31 16.13
C TYR A 735 30.36 -39.45 17.50
N LEU A 736 29.06 -39.20 17.55
CA LEU A 736 28.25 -39.17 18.77
C LEU A 736 27.11 -40.19 18.70
N ASN A 737 26.97 -41.02 19.74
CA ASN A 737 25.97 -42.10 19.76
C ASN A 737 24.52 -41.62 19.70
N ASN A 738 24.25 -40.42 20.19
CA ASN A 738 22.93 -39.81 20.21
C ASN A 738 22.63 -38.90 19.01
N MET A 739 23.56 -38.76 18.05
CA MET A 739 23.34 -37.92 16.88
C MET A 739 22.22 -38.50 16.00
N ASN A 740 21.18 -37.70 15.75
CA ASN A 740 20.02 -38.10 14.94
C ASN A 740 19.56 -36.99 13.98
N MET A 741 20.45 -36.06 13.60
CA MET A 741 20.04 -34.87 12.85
C MET A 741 19.61 -35.20 11.40
N CYS A 742 20.20 -36.21 10.77
CA CYS A 742 19.73 -36.70 9.46
C CYS A 742 18.33 -37.30 9.56
N LYS A 743 17.98 -37.97 10.67
CA LYS A 743 16.61 -38.45 10.91
C LYS A 743 15.65 -37.27 11.05
N VAL A 744 16.02 -36.26 11.85
CA VAL A 744 15.25 -35.01 12.00
C VAL A 744 15.07 -34.30 10.65
N ALA A 745 16.12 -34.23 9.83
CA ALA A 745 16.06 -33.65 8.49
C ALA A 745 15.04 -34.37 7.59
N VAL A 746 15.04 -35.71 7.61
CA VAL A 746 14.06 -36.53 6.87
C VAL A 746 12.65 -36.33 7.39
N GLU A 747 12.45 -36.17 8.71
CA GLU A 747 11.14 -35.86 9.29
C GLU A 747 10.61 -34.51 8.79
N TYR A 748 11.45 -33.47 8.72
CA TYR A 748 11.07 -32.20 8.09
C TYR A 748 10.75 -32.36 6.59
N ILE A 749 11.57 -33.09 5.83
CA ILE A 749 11.31 -33.35 4.40
C ILE A 749 9.95 -34.04 4.21
N ASN A 750 9.58 -34.96 5.10
CA ASN A 750 8.31 -35.66 5.07
C ASN A 750 7.10 -34.77 5.39
N LEU A 751 7.31 -33.63 6.06
CA LEU A 751 6.27 -32.64 6.31
C LEU A 751 5.88 -31.84 5.08
N ILE A 752 6.70 -31.82 4.03
CA ILE A 752 6.44 -31.08 2.80
C ILE A 752 5.30 -31.73 2.00
N ASP A 753 4.33 -30.92 1.57
CA ASP A 753 3.20 -31.39 0.76
C ASP A 753 3.66 -31.70 -0.67
N LYS A 754 3.89 -32.98 -0.94
CA LYS A 754 4.34 -33.48 -2.25
C LYS A 754 3.32 -33.18 -3.37
N LYS A 755 2.04 -32.94 -3.06
CA LYS A 755 1.01 -32.64 -4.08
C LYS A 755 1.10 -31.21 -4.60
N SER A 756 1.69 -30.30 -3.84
CA SER A 756 1.81 -28.88 -4.22
C SER A 756 3.08 -28.57 -5.01
N LEU A 757 3.94 -29.56 -5.23
CA LEU A 757 5.25 -29.39 -5.83
C LEU A 757 5.22 -29.76 -7.32
N ASN A 758 6.07 -29.09 -8.10
CA ASN A 758 6.34 -29.52 -9.46
C ASN A 758 7.32 -30.72 -9.49
N ASP A 759 7.46 -31.35 -10.65
CA ASP A 759 8.33 -32.53 -10.81
C ASP A 759 9.80 -32.26 -10.47
N LEU A 760 10.29 -31.04 -10.71
CA LEU A 760 11.67 -30.66 -10.37
C LEU A 760 11.87 -30.59 -8.85
N GLU A 761 10.98 -29.92 -8.14
CA GLU A 761 11.02 -29.80 -6.69
C GLU A 761 10.87 -31.17 -6.01
N LEU A 762 10.04 -32.05 -6.55
CA LEU A 762 9.92 -33.44 -6.08
C LEU A 762 11.24 -34.21 -6.21
N LYS A 763 11.95 -34.04 -7.32
CA LYS A 763 13.27 -34.64 -7.54
C LYS A 763 14.31 -34.09 -6.57
N GLU A 764 14.36 -32.77 -6.37
CA GLU A 764 15.26 -32.15 -5.39
C GLU A 764 15.03 -32.66 -3.97
N LEU A 765 13.77 -32.80 -3.55
CA LEU A 765 13.46 -33.38 -2.23
C LEU A 765 13.95 -34.82 -2.09
N LYS A 766 13.92 -35.58 -3.19
CA LYS A 766 14.41 -36.95 -3.22
C LYS A 766 15.92 -36.99 -3.13
N VAL A 767 16.64 -36.15 -3.87
CA VAL A 767 18.08 -35.98 -3.72
C VAL A 767 18.47 -35.66 -2.27
N ARG A 768 17.74 -34.73 -1.61
CA ARG A 768 17.99 -34.39 -0.19
C ARG A 768 17.72 -35.57 0.75
N GLU A 769 16.63 -36.30 0.55
CA GLU A 769 16.29 -37.50 1.33
C GLU A 769 17.38 -38.57 1.19
N MET A 770 17.86 -38.82 -0.04
CA MET A 770 18.96 -39.77 -0.30
C MET A 770 20.23 -39.36 0.42
N ARG A 771 20.66 -38.10 0.31
CA ARG A 771 21.87 -37.60 0.98
C ARG A 771 21.80 -37.70 2.50
N CYS A 772 20.65 -37.45 3.11
CA CYS A 772 20.47 -37.62 4.56
C CYS A 772 20.67 -39.09 4.98
N ILE A 773 20.14 -40.04 4.20
CA ILE A 773 20.28 -41.47 4.47
C ILE A 773 21.72 -41.95 4.25
N CYS A 774 22.39 -41.48 3.20
CA CYS A 774 23.80 -41.76 2.96
C CYS A 774 24.67 -41.25 4.12
N LEU A 775 24.47 -40.00 4.55
CA LEU A 775 25.23 -39.40 5.64
C LEU A 775 25.01 -40.14 6.97
N ASP A 776 23.76 -40.45 7.36
CA ASP A 776 23.46 -41.24 8.57
C ASP A 776 24.17 -42.60 8.54
N CYS A 777 24.24 -43.22 7.34
CA CYS A 777 24.94 -44.48 7.14
C CYS A 777 26.46 -44.35 7.35
N PHE A 778 27.11 -43.42 6.65
CA PHE A 778 28.55 -43.24 6.74
C PHE A 778 28.98 -42.77 8.14
N TYR A 779 28.23 -41.84 8.72
CA TYR A 779 28.47 -41.33 10.08
C TYR A 779 28.47 -42.46 11.12
N LYS A 780 27.44 -43.31 11.10
CA LYS A 780 27.34 -44.43 12.06
C LYS A 780 28.35 -45.53 11.79
N LYS A 781 28.71 -45.77 10.53
CA LYS A 781 29.72 -46.76 10.17
C LYS A 781 31.08 -46.34 10.71
N ASP A 782 31.51 -45.14 10.39
CA ASP A 782 32.85 -44.65 10.71
C ASP A 782 32.99 -44.37 12.22
N GLY A 783 31.89 -43.97 12.88
CA GLY A 783 31.82 -43.87 14.33
C GLY A 783 31.67 -45.22 15.06
N ASN A 784 31.44 -46.33 14.34
CA ASN A 784 31.15 -47.65 14.91
C ASN A 784 29.93 -47.67 15.87
N ILE A 785 28.83 -46.99 15.48
CA ILE A 785 27.66 -46.68 16.34
C ILE A 785 26.45 -47.58 16.02
N PHE A 786 26.52 -48.46 15.02
CA PHE A 786 25.36 -49.22 14.59
C PHE A 786 24.81 -50.18 15.65
N ASN A 787 23.48 -50.15 15.83
CA ASN A 787 22.74 -51.26 16.40
C ASN A 787 22.02 -52.06 15.30
N LEU A 788 21.84 -53.37 15.51
CA LEU A 788 21.28 -54.28 14.50
C LEU A 788 19.89 -53.86 14.00
N SER A 789 19.06 -53.27 14.88
CA SER A 789 17.71 -52.85 14.51
C SER A 789 17.72 -51.64 13.56
N GLU A 790 18.63 -50.69 13.79
CA GLU A 790 18.80 -49.49 12.97
C GLU A 790 19.43 -49.82 11.63
N MET A 791 20.41 -50.72 11.59
CA MET A 791 21.00 -51.21 10.35
C MET A 791 19.94 -51.79 9.40
N ASN A 792 19.06 -52.66 9.92
CA ASN A 792 17.98 -53.25 9.13
C ASN A 792 17.01 -52.18 8.60
N LYS A 793 16.66 -51.19 9.42
CA LYS A 793 15.81 -50.06 9.00
C LYS A 793 16.48 -49.22 7.92
N LEU A 794 17.76 -48.89 8.10
CA LEU A 794 18.53 -48.07 7.17
C LEU A 794 18.72 -48.79 5.83
N ASN A 795 19.08 -50.08 5.85
CA ASN A 795 19.19 -50.90 4.64
C ASN A 795 17.85 -51.00 3.89
N ALA A 796 16.72 -51.12 4.60
CA ALA A 796 15.39 -51.09 3.98
C ALA A 796 15.07 -49.73 3.34
N SER A 797 15.40 -48.62 4.02
CA SER A 797 15.25 -47.27 3.47
C SER A 797 16.10 -47.04 2.22
N ILE A 798 17.37 -47.47 2.23
CA ILE A 798 18.28 -47.38 1.09
C ILE A 798 17.71 -48.16 -0.10
N LEU A 799 17.28 -49.40 0.11
CA LEU A 799 16.68 -50.24 -0.94
C LEU A 799 15.44 -49.61 -1.56
N LYS A 800 14.57 -49.04 -0.72
CA LYS A 800 13.38 -48.32 -1.17
C LYS A 800 13.75 -47.13 -2.04
N LEU A 801 14.67 -46.28 -1.58
CA LEU A 801 15.10 -45.09 -2.33
C LEU A 801 15.78 -45.45 -3.64
N ILE A 802 16.64 -46.47 -3.68
CA ILE A 802 17.23 -46.96 -4.94
C ILE A 802 16.12 -47.37 -5.92
N GLY A 803 15.12 -48.12 -5.46
CA GLY A 803 14.00 -48.56 -6.30
C GLY A 803 13.20 -47.38 -6.88
N GLU A 804 12.88 -46.39 -6.04
CA GLU A 804 12.17 -45.18 -6.45
C GLU A 804 13.00 -44.34 -7.44
N SER A 805 14.30 -44.16 -7.18
CA SER A 805 15.20 -43.36 -8.03
C SER A 805 15.44 -43.97 -9.40
N MET A 806 15.58 -45.30 -9.48
CA MET A 806 15.72 -45.98 -10.77
C MET A 806 14.46 -45.82 -11.64
N GLY A 807 13.28 -45.75 -11.02
CA GLY A 807 12.03 -45.41 -11.72
C GLY A 807 12.06 -43.99 -12.28
N ILE A 808 12.54 -43.02 -11.49
CA ILE A 808 12.67 -41.61 -11.91
C ILE A 808 13.66 -41.47 -13.08
N LEU A 809 14.85 -42.08 -12.98
CA LEU A 809 15.91 -42.02 -14.00
C LEU A 809 15.40 -42.47 -15.39
N SER A 810 14.50 -43.46 -15.45
CA SER A 810 13.95 -43.96 -16.71
C SER A 810 13.06 -42.96 -17.47
N HIS A 811 12.69 -41.85 -16.82
CA HIS A 811 11.81 -40.82 -17.37
C HIS A 811 12.48 -39.44 -17.47
N LEU A 812 13.78 -39.33 -17.18
CA LEU A 812 14.53 -38.07 -17.25
C LEU A 812 15.11 -37.83 -18.64
N ASN A 813 14.78 -36.66 -19.21
CA ASN A 813 15.38 -36.16 -20.45
C ASN A 813 16.47 -35.10 -20.19
N ASP A 814 16.58 -34.58 -18.97
CA ASP A 814 17.55 -33.55 -18.57
C ASP A 814 18.83 -34.22 -18.05
N GLU A 815 19.94 -34.05 -18.77
CA GLU A 815 21.24 -34.66 -18.45
C GLU A 815 21.78 -34.21 -17.07
N ASN A 816 21.52 -32.97 -16.65
CA ASN A 816 22.01 -32.47 -15.37
C ASN A 816 21.26 -33.13 -14.21
N GLN A 817 19.92 -33.21 -14.32
CA GLN A 817 19.10 -33.90 -13.32
C GLN A 817 19.39 -35.40 -13.29
N TYR A 818 19.62 -36.00 -14.45
CA TYR A 818 20.03 -37.40 -14.55
C TYR A 818 21.33 -37.63 -13.78
N THR A 819 22.35 -36.80 -14.03
CA THR A 819 23.65 -36.90 -13.37
C THR A 819 23.53 -36.76 -11.85
N GLU A 820 22.83 -35.73 -11.35
CA GLU A 820 22.70 -35.51 -9.90
C GLU A 820 21.96 -36.65 -9.18
N ILE A 821 20.88 -37.18 -9.76
CA ILE A 821 20.17 -38.32 -9.19
C ILE A 821 21.03 -39.58 -9.26
N MET A 822 21.76 -39.77 -10.37
CA MET A 822 22.66 -40.91 -10.54
C MET A 822 23.79 -40.87 -9.52
N ASP A 823 24.37 -39.70 -9.23
CA ASP A 823 25.36 -39.51 -8.15
C ASP A 823 24.81 -39.99 -6.80
N CYS A 824 23.58 -39.59 -6.47
CA CYS A 824 22.93 -40.01 -5.23
C CYS A 824 22.63 -41.52 -5.20
N VAL A 825 22.27 -42.11 -6.35
CA VAL A 825 22.08 -43.57 -6.47
C VAL A 825 23.41 -44.30 -6.26
N ARG A 826 24.52 -43.80 -6.79
CA ARG A 826 25.87 -44.35 -6.51
C ARG A 826 26.17 -44.28 -5.02
N GLU A 827 25.97 -43.13 -4.39
CA GLU A 827 26.18 -42.94 -2.95
C GLU A 827 25.34 -43.90 -2.11
N LEU A 828 24.07 -44.12 -2.48
CA LEU A 828 23.20 -45.09 -1.80
C LEU A 828 23.72 -46.52 -1.94
N TRP A 829 24.24 -46.90 -3.12
CA TRP A 829 24.88 -48.20 -3.31
C TRP A 829 26.15 -48.33 -2.49
N LEU A 830 26.97 -47.28 -2.37
CA LEU A 830 28.15 -47.24 -1.51
C LEU A 830 27.78 -47.32 -0.02
N ALA A 831 26.73 -46.63 0.40
CA ALA A 831 26.17 -46.72 1.75
C ALA A 831 25.69 -48.15 2.05
N ARG A 832 24.96 -48.77 1.11
CA ARG A 832 24.52 -50.17 1.24
C ARG A 832 25.70 -51.14 1.30
N PHE A 833 26.69 -50.97 0.43
CA PHE A 833 27.91 -51.78 0.46
C PHE A 833 28.65 -51.63 1.79
N SER A 834 28.74 -50.39 2.30
CA SER A 834 29.29 -50.08 3.61
C SER A 834 28.54 -50.74 4.77
N LEU A 835 27.20 -50.81 4.73
CA LEU A 835 26.41 -51.54 5.73
C LEU A 835 26.71 -53.03 5.69
N ILE A 836 26.72 -53.63 4.50
CA ILE A 836 26.99 -55.07 4.33
C ILE A 836 28.40 -55.42 4.79
N ASP A 837 29.36 -54.55 4.47
CA ASP A 837 30.74 -54.64 4.94
C ASP A 837 30.82 -54.62 6.47
N TYR A 838 30.08 -53.70 7.10
CA TYR A 838 29.97 -53.61 8.56
C TYR A 838 29.31 -54.86 9.18
N GLU A 839 28.25 -55.40 8.58
CA GLU A 839 27.55 -56.60 9.08
C GLU A 839 28.39 -57.89 9.00
N LYS A 840 29.33 -57.95 8.04
CA LYS A 840 30.17 -59.14 7.76
C LYS A 840 29.34 -60.41 7.50
N LYS A 841 28.19 -60.29 6.81
CA LYS A 841 27.29 -61.40 6.46
C LYS A 841 27.41 -61.80 5.00
N ASP A 842 27.95 -63.00 4.76
CA ASP A 842 28.11 -63.60 3.43
C ASP A 842 26.85 -63.57 2.57
N GLN A 843 25.69 -63.90 3.14
CA GLN A 843 24.44 -63.94 2.39
C GLN A 843 24.07 -62.56 1.81
N ASN A 844 24.29 -61.49 2.58
CA ASN A 844 23.95 -60.14 2.14
C ASN A 844 24.92 -59.63 1.07
N LEU A 845 26.19 -59.99 1.19
CA LEU A 845 27.21 -59.77 0.17
C LEU A 845 26.85 -60.47 -1.14
N PHE A 846 26.50 -61.76 -1.10
CA PHE A 846 26.05 -62.49 -2.28
C PHE A 846 24.78 -61.90 -2.89
N ASN A 847 23.80 -61.54 -2.06
CA ASN A 847 22.57 -60.91 -2.52
C ASN A 847 22.85 -59.57 -3.23
N LEU A 848 23.86 -58.81 -2.79
CA LEU A 848 24.28 -57.58 -3.45
C LEU A 848 24.92 -57.86 -4.82
N PHE A 849 25.88 -58.79 -4.89
CA PHE A 849 26.58 -59.14 -6.14
C PHE A 849 25.71 -59.96 -7.13
N ASN A 850 24.55 -60.43 -6.70
CA ASN A 850 23.52 -61.01 -7.58
C ASN A 850 22.46 -59.97 -8.01
N ASN A 851 22.49 -58.75 -7.46
CA ASN A 851 21.59 -57.69 -7.87
C ASN A 851 22.03 -57.11 -9.22
N HIS A 852 21.21 -57.30 -10.24
CA HIS A 852 21.50 -56.88 -11.61
C HIS A 852 21.76 -55.36 -11.74
N ASN A 853 21.03 -54.52 -10.99
CA ASN A 853 21.21 -53.07 -11.06
C ASN A 853 22.56 -52.65 -10.47
N PHE A 854 22.94 -53.23 -9.33
CA PHE A 854 24.24 -52.98 -8.72
C PHE A 854 25.38 -53.43 -9.64
N ILE A 855 25.29 -54.64 -10.19
CA ILE A 855 26.34 -55.18 -11.07
C ILE A 855 26.47 -54.36 -12.35
N ASN A 856 25.35 -53.96 -12.97
CA ASN A 856 25.42 -53.13 -14.18
C ASN A 856 26.08 -51.79 -13.89
N LEU A 857 25.69 -51.13 -12.80
CA LEU A 857 26.33 -49.87 -12.40
C LEU A 857 27.81 -50.07 -12.08
N LEU A 858 28.15 -51.12 -11.34
CA LEU A 858 29.52 -51.48 -11.01
C LEU A 858 30.38 -51.79 -12.26
N ILE A 859 29.76 -52.19 -13.36
CA ILE A 859 30.44 -52.41 -14.65
C ILE A 859 30.63 -51.09 -15.40
N THR A 860 29.68 -50.16 -15.31
CA THR A 860 29.67 -48.93 -16.13
C THR A 860 30.18 -47.68 -15.43
N ASP A 861 30.37 -47.70 -14.11
CA ASP A 861 30.63 -46.52 -13.29
C ASP A 861 31.92 -46.67 -12.47
N ASP A 862 32.97 -45.99 -12.92
CA ASP A 862 34.31 -46.07 -12.33
C ASP A 862 34.37 -45.50 -10.90
N GLU A 863 33.52 -44.52 -10.58
CA GLU A 863 33.46 -43.92 -9.24
C GLU A 863 32.84 -44.89 -8.22
N LEU A 864 31.76 -45.58 -8.59
CA LEU A 864 31.16 -46.62 -7.75
C LEU A 864 32.15 -47.75 -7.48
N VAL A 865 32.88 -48.18 -8.50
CA VAL A 865 33.92 -49.22 -8.37
C VAL A 865 35.01 -48.76 -7.41
N THR A 866 35.52 -47.54 -7.62
CA THR A 866 36.55 -46.94 -6.79
C THR A 866 36.09 -46.82 -5.34
N GLY A 867 34.87 -46.32 -5.10
CA GLY A 867 34.28 -46.23 -3.77
C GLY A 867 34.13 -47.60 -3.09
N CYS A 868 33.68 -48.62 -3.82
CA CYS A 868 33.59 -49.99 -3.30
C CYS A 868 34.98 -50.54 -2.92
N PHE A 869 36.01 -50.30 -3.72
CA PHE A 869 37.38 -50.70 -3.36
C PHE A 869 37.91 -49.92 -2.16
N CYS A 870 37.67 -48.62 -2.08
CA CYS A 870 38.03 -47.80 -0.92
C CYS A 870 37.36 -48.35 0.35
N ILE A 871 36.07 -48.66 0.32
CA ILE A 871 35.36 -49.29 1.44
C ILE A 871 35.97 -50.66 1.77
N ALA A 872 36.22 -51.48 0.76
CA ALA A 872 36.75 -52.83 0.95
C ALA A 872 38.15 -52.84 1.57
N PHE A 873 39.00 -51.86 1.21
CA PHE A 873 40.39 -51.77 1.65
C PHE A 873 40.61 -50.86 2.88
N ASN A 874 39.74 -49.90 3.19
CA ASN A 874 39.94 -48.99 4.33
C ASN A 874 40.04 -49.73 5.67
N ASN A 875 39.37 -50.87 5.83
CA ASN A 875 39.47 -51.73 7.01
C ASN A 875 40.89 -52.29 7.28
N TYR A 876 41.82 -52.17 6.32
CA TYR A 876 43.19 -52.64 6.45
C TYR A 876 44.12 -51.66 7.18
N ASN A 877 44.00 -50.36 6.92
CA ASN A 877 44.95 -49.37 7.46
C ASN A 877 44.78 -49.14 8.97
N ASP A 878 43.55 -49.21 9.48
CA ASP A 878 43.26 -49.06 10.92
C ASP A 878 43.74 -50.25 11.77
N ASN A 879 44.02 -51.40 11.15
CA ASN A 879 44.26 -52.67 11.86
C ASN A 879 45.73 -53.12 11.91
N LYS A 880 46.70 -52.25 11.60
CA LYS A 880 48.14 -52.58 11.79
C LYS A 880 48.52 -52.95 13.23
N SER A 881 47.62 -52.76 14.21
CA SER A 881 47.83 -53.08 15.63
C SER A 881 47.03 -54.27 16.18
N ASN A 882 46.09 -54.89 15.45
CA ASN A 882 45.22 -55.95 15.99
C ASN A 882 45.11 -57.19 15.09
N LYS A 883 45.16 -58.38 15.70
CA LYS A 883 44.92 -59.69 15.03
C LYS A 883 43.51 -59.71 14.42
N ILE A 884 43.42 -59.61 13.10
CA ILE A 884 42.17 -59.83 12.35
C ILE A 884 41.69 -61.26 12.64
N SER A 885 40.41 -61.42 12.99
CA SER A 885 39.84 -62.77 13.16
C SER A 885 39.78 -63.51 11.81
N LEU A 886 40.06 -64.82 11.79
CA LEU A 886 40.03 -65.65 10.57
C LEU A 886 38.71 -65.50 9.78
N LYS A 887 37.57 -65.42 10.47
CA LYS A 887 36.25 -65.22 9.84
C LYS A 887 36.11 -63.88 9.12
N GLN A 888 36.72 -62.82 9.66
CA GLN A 888 36.70 -61.51 9.01
C GLN A 888 37.59 -61.51 7.77
N PHE A 889 38.75 -62.17 7.87
CA PHE A 889 39.64 -62.35 6.73
C PHE A 889 38.98 -63.10 5.57
N ASP A 890 38.27 -64.22 5.86
CA ASP A 890 37.55 -64.99 4.83
C ASP A 890 36.45 -64.16 4.14
N PHE A 891 35.68 -63.38 4.92
CA PHE A 891 34.67 -62.48 4.39
C PHE A 891 35.29 -61.41 3.49
N ASP A 892 36.37 -60.76 3.94
CA ASP A 892 37.06 -59.71 3.19
C ASP A 892 37.68 -60.26 1.90
N LYS A 893 38.31 -61.44 1.97
CA LYS A 893 38.89 -62.13 0.80
C LYS A 893 37.83 -62.43 -0.24
N LYS A 894 36.68 -62.97 0.17
CA LYS A 894 35.55 -63.28 -0.69
C LYS A 894 34.91 -62.03 -1.30
N LYS A 895 34.71 -60.99 -0.50
CA LYS A 895 34.22 -59.67 -0.93
C LYS A 895 35.11 -59.05 -2.00
N ILE A 896 36.42 -58.99 -1.76
CA ILE A 896 37.37 -58.40 -2.71
C ILE A 896 37.49 -59.27 -3.96
N SER A 897 37.54 -60.60 -3.82
CA SER A 897 37.56 -61.52 -4.98
C SER A 897 36.31 -61.37 -5.84
N LEU A 898 35.11 -61.30 -5.24
CA LEU A 898 33.86 -61.05 -5.98
C LEU A 898 33.89 -59.69 -6.67
N LEU A 899 34.33 -58.63 -5.97
CA LEU A 899 34.45 -57.28 -6.52
C LEU A 899 35.37 -57.26 -7.74
N ILE A 900 36.60 -57.75 -7.61
CA ILE A 900 37.57 -57.80 -8.71
C ILE A 900 37.04 -58.68 -9.84
N ASN A 901 36.50 -59.87 -9.57
CA ASN A 901 35.99 -60.74 -10.65
C ASN A 901 34.85 -60.10 -11.45
N LYS A 902 34.05 -59.21 -10.84
CA LYS A 902 32.94 -58.52 -11.50
C LYS A 902 33.39 -57.25 -12.21
N THR A 903 34.40 -56.54 -11.72
CA THR A 903 34.89 -55.27 -12.28
C THR A 903 36.08 -55.42 -13.20
N LEU A 904 36.84 -56.51 -13.10
CA LEU A 904 38.03 -56.74 -13.91
C LEU A 904 37.78 -56.61 -15.43
N PRO A 905 36.63 -57.03 -16.00
CA PRO A 905 36.36 -56.80 -17.42
C PRO A 905 36.34 -55.32 -17.80
N THR A 906 35.87 -54.44 -16.91
CA THR A 906 35.58 -53.03 -17.22
C THR A 906 36.68 -52.06 -16.81
N LEU A 907 37.37 -52.33 -15.69
CA LEU A 907 38.48 -51.50 -15.21
C LEU A 907 39.56 -51.29 -16.28
N SER A 908 40.17 -50.10 -16.33
CA SER A 908 41.41 -49.96 -17.12
C SER A 908 42.49 -50.91 -16.61
N ILE A 909 43.48 -51.23 -17.44
CA ILE A 909 44.56 -52.13 -17.02
C ILE A 909 45.34 -51.51 -15.87
N LYS A 910 45.54 -50.19 -15.91
CA LYS A 910 46.15 -49.41 -14.83
C LYS A 910 45.40 -49.56 -13.50
N GLU A 911 44.09 -49.32 -13.47
CA GLU A 911 43.29 -49.47 -12.25
C GLU A 911 43.24 -50.91 -11.76
N SER A 912 43.13 -51.86 -12.71
CA SER A 912 43.20 -53.28 -12.40
C SER A 912 44.50 -53.59 -11.66
N LEU A 913 45.65 -53.11 -12.16
CA LEU A 913 46.94 -53.31 -11.51
C LEU A 913 47.00 -52.64 -10.13
N ILE A 914 46.54 -51.39 -9.98
CA ILE A 914 46.54 -50.65 -8.71
C ILE A 914 45.68 -51.37 -7.64
N TYR A 915 44.46 -51.76 -7.97
CA TYR A 915 43.59 -52.47 -7.02
C TYR A 915 44.11 -53.86 -6.68
N ASN A 916 44.74 -54.54 -7.64
CA ASN A 916 45.38 -55.82 -7.38
C ASN A 916 46.62 -55.69 -6.54
N ARG A 917 47.44 -54.65 -6.74
CA ARG A 917 48.53 -54.36 -5.83
C ARG A 917 48.02 -54.20 -4.40
N LYS A 918 46.99 -53.37 -4.17
CA LYS A 918 46.37 -53.23 -2.84
C LYS A 918 45.87 -54.58 -2.29
N TYR A 919 45.26 -55.42 -3.13
CA TYR A 919 44.78 -56.75 -2.71
C TYR A 919 45.90 -57.74 -2.41
N VAL A 920 46.96 -57.74 -3.21
CA VAL A 920 48.14 -58.59 -3.04
C VAL A 920 48.94 -58.13 -1.82
N GLU A 921 49.13 -56.82 -1.62
CA GLU A 921 49.71 -56.25 -0.39
C GLU A 921 48.90 -56.66 0.85
N TRP A 922 47.57 -56.62 0.77
CA TRP A 922 46.67 -57.08 1.83
C TRP A 922 46.84 -58.58 2.13
N LEU A 923 46.94 -59.42 1.09
CA LEU A 923 47.10 -60.87 1.21
C LEU A 923 48.52 -61.32 1.59
N PHE A 924 49.55 -60.51 1.30
CA PHE A 924 50.95 -60.87 1.56
C PHE A 924 51.24 -61.20 3.03
N HIS A 925 50.47 -60.60 3.94
CA HIS A 925 50.55 -60.87 5.37
C HIS A 925 49.91 -62.21 5.80
N GLN A 926 49.42 -63.02 4.86
CA GLN A 926 48.79 -64.32 5.09
C GLN A 926 49.24 -65.36 4.05
N ASP A 927 48.82 -66.62 4.22
CA ASP A 927 49.19 -67.73 3.34
C ASP A 927 48.67 -67.52 1.91
N PRO A 928 49.52 -67.74 0.88
CA PRO A 928 49.13 -67.59 -0.50
C PRO A 928 48.12 -68.69 -0.92
N ASP A 929 47.10 -68.31 -1.70
CA ASP A 929 46.05 -69.23 -2.19
C ASP A 929 45.99 -69.23 -3.72
N GLU A 930 45.62 -70.37 -4.28
CA GLU A 930 45.27 -70.61 -5.68
C GLU A 930 44.25 -69.60 -6.24
N GLU A 931 43.25 -69.17 -5.47
CA GLU A 931 42.25 -68.18 -5.96
C GLU A 931 42.88 -66.83 -6.31
N LEU A 932 43.87 -66.37 -5.53
CA LEU A 932 44.62 -65.14 -5.85
C LEU A 932 45.42 -65.34 -7.14
N SER A 933 46.03 -66.52 -7.31
CA SER A 933 46.78 -66.83 -8.52
C SER A 933 45.91 -66.83 -9.78
N LYS A 934 44.68 -67.34 -9.70
CA LYS A 934 43.69 -67.29 -10.80
C LYS A 934 43.35 -65.86 -11.16
N LEU A 935 43.22 -64.99 -10.16
CA LEU A 935 42.92 -63.58 -10.36
C LEU A 935 44.06 -62.86 -11.07
N ILE A 936 45.31 -63.02 -10.58
CA ILE A 936 46.51 -62.47 -11.22
C ILE A 936 46.62 -62.97 -12.68
N ARG A 937 46.38 -64.26 -12.93
CA ARG A 937 46.34 -64.80 -14.30
C ARG A 937 45.32 -64.10 -15.19
N LYS A 938 44.11 -63.82 -14.68
CA LYS A 938 43.08 -63.10 -15.46
C LYS A 938 43.55 -61.69 -15.81
N ILE A 939 44.24 -61.01 -14.90
CA ILE A 939 44.79 -59.67 -15.17
C ILE A 939 45.88 -59.75 -16.22
N LEU A 940 46.85 -60.66 -16.08
CA LEU A 940 47.90 -60.86 -17.08
C LEU A 940 47.31 -61.22 -18.44
N THR A 941 46.23 -62.01 -18.47
CA THR A 941 45.48 -62.31 -19.70
C THR A 941 44.88 -61.04 -20.29
N LYS A 942 44.25 -60.19 -19.48
CA LYS A 942 43.76 -58.87 -19.92
C LYS A 942 44.90 -57.95 -20.38
N SER A 943 46.06 -58.00 -19.74
CA SER A 943 47.25 -57.23 -20.12
C SER A 943 47.86 -57.66 -21.45
N SER A 944 47.55 -58.87 -21.95
CA SER A 944 47.99 -59.29 -23.29
C SER A 944 47.42 -58.42 -24.42
N SER A 945 46.33 -57.69 -24.18
CA SER A 945 45.73 -56.76 -25.14
C SER A 945 46.21 -55.31 -24.99
N LEU A 946 47.29 -55.05 -24.22
CA LEU A 946 47.87 -53.70 -24.07
C LEU A 946 48.31 -53.14 -25.43
N SER A 947 47.92 -51.88 -25.69
CA SER A 947 48.45 -51.11 -26.81
C SER A 947 49.92 -50.76 -26.57
N ASP A 948 50.67 -50.45 -27.64
CA ASP A 948 52.10 -50.12 -27.51
C ASP A 948 52.33 -48.85 -26.67
N ASN A 949 51.41 -47.88 -26.71
CA ASN A 949 51.46 -46.69 -25.86
C ASN A 949 51.29 -47.02 -24.37
N GLU A 950 50.40 -47.95 -24.00
CA GLU A 950 50.20 -48.35 -22.60
C GLU A 950 51.37 -49.17 -22.05
N LYS A 951 52.12 -49.88 -22.92
CA LYS A 951 53.35 -50.59 -22.51
C LYS A 951 54.48 -49.65 -22.11
N GLU A 952 54.45 -48.40 -22.60
CA GLU A 952 55.42 -47.37 -22.26
C GLU A 952 54.97 -46.50 -21.06
N ASP A 953 53.76 -46.70 -20.50
CA ASP A 953 53.30 -45.98 -19.32
C ASP A 953 54.16 -46.37 -18.10
N PRO A 954 54.90 -45.42 -17.49
CA PRO A 954 55.81 -45.71 -16.38
C PRO A 954 55.09 -46.22 -15.13
N GLU A 955 53.83 -45.86 -14.91
CA GLU A 955 53.05 -46.37 -13.78
C GLU A 955 52.63 -47.82 -14.01
N ILE A 956 52.15 -48.16 -15.22
CA ILE A 956 51.83 -49.55 -15.59
C ILE A 956 53.10 -50.42 -15.49
N PHE A 957 54.21 -49.91 -15.99
CA PHE A 957 55.51 -50.58 -15.90
C PHE A 957 55.92 -50.82 -14.44
N SER A 958 55.83 -49.79 -13.58
CA SER A 958 56.11 -49.91 -12.15
C SER A 958 55.23 -50.96 -11.48
N GLU A 959 53.94 -51.01 -11.81
CA GLU A 959 53.01 -51.97 -11.22
C GLU A 959 53.28 -53.42 -11.69
N PHE A 960 53.67 -53.65 -12.96
CA PHE A 960 54.14 -54.97 -13.40
C PHE A 960 55.46 -55.36 -12.75
N ASP A 961 56.37 -54.40 -12.54
CA ASP A 961 57.66 -54.65 -11.89
C ASP A 961 57.47 -55.06 -10.44
N TRP A 962 56.59 -54.34 -9.75
CA TRP A 962 56.14 -54.67 -8.41
C TRP A 962 55.49 -56.05 -8.37
N LEU A 963 54.49 -56.31 -9.22
CA LEU A 963 53.75 -57.57 -9.26
C LEU A 963 54.66 -58.76 -9.56
N SER A 964 55.56 -58.64 -10.54
CA SER A 964 56.53 -59.67 -10.91
C SER A 964 57.46 -59.99 -9.74
N THR A 965 58.04 -58.95 -9.13
CA THR A 965 58.96 -59.08 -7.99
C THR A 965 58.25 -59.67 -6.77
N HIS A 966 57.00 -59.26 -6.55
CA HIS A 966 56.20 -59.74 -5.44
C HIS A 966 55.78 -61.20 -5.61
N CYS A 967 55.28 -61.59 -6.80
CA CYS A 967 54.97 -62.99 -7.11
C CYS A 967 56.22 -63.88 -6.97
N TRP A 968 57.40 -63.36 -7.34
CA TRP A 968 58.66 -64.07 -7.13
C TRP A 968 58.93 -64.30 -5.65
N ASN A 969 58.85 -63.26 -4.82
CA ASN A 969 59.06 -63.41 -3.38
C ASN A 969 58.04 -64.37 -2.72
N VAL A 970 56.78 -64.32 -3.15
CA VAL A 970 55.74 -65.26 -2.71
C VAL A 970 56.10 -66.68 -3.13
N SER A 971 56.58 -66.89 -4.36
CA SER A 971 56.97 -68.23 -4.84
C SER A 971 58.12 -68.83 -4.04
N ILE A 972 59.12 -68.03 -3.65
CA ILE A 972 60.24 -68.46 -2.79
C ILE A 972 59.73 -68.84 -1.41
N ARG A 973 58.84 -68.03 -0.81
CA ARG A 973 58.23 -68.35 0.48
C ARG A 973 57.46 -69.67 0.43
N CYS A 974 56.62 -69.85 -0.59
CA CYS A 974 55.88 -71.09 -0.81
C CYS A 974 56.83 -72.29 -0.97
N LEU A 975 57.94 -72.11 -1.70
CA LEU A 975 58.91 -73.17 -1.93
C LEU A 975 59.57 -73.62 -0.61
N ILE A 976 59.97 -72.67 0.25
CA ILE A 976 60.53 -72.94 1.57
C ILE A 976 59.51 -73.69 2.45
N GLU A 977 58.25 -73.22 2.48
CA GLU A 977 57.18 -73.87 3.23
C GLU A 977 56.88 -75.28 2.68
N GLU A 978 56.85 -75.45 1.36
CA GLU A 978 56.67 -76.75 0.70
C GLU A 978 57.83 -77.70 1.03
N GLU A 979 59.09 -77.24 1.04
CA GLU A 979 60.28 -78.02 1.45
C GLU A 979 60.22 -78.44 2.92
N GLU A 980 59.79 -77.57 3.83
CA GLU A 980 59.56 -77.91 5.24
C GLU A 980 58.44 -78.95 5.39
N MET A 981 57.43 -78.92 4.50
CA MET A 981 56.28 -79.83 4.50
C MET A 981 56.52 -81.14 3.73
N GLN A 982 57.62 -81.31 2.98
CA GLN A 982 57.94 -82.49 2.13
C GLN A 982 58.08 -83.84 2.88
N SER A 983 57.87 -83.90 4.21
CA SER A 983 57.65 -85.17 4.92
C SER A 983 56.26 -85.78 4.68
N ASN A 984 55.30 -85.02 4.14
CA ASN A 984 53.94 -85.50 3.86
C ASN A 984 53.60 -85.33 2.37
N ASN A 985 53.59 -86.45 1.65
CA ASN A 985 53.14 -86.55 0.25
C ASN A 985 51.77 -85.87 0.04
N ASN A 986 51.75 -84.64 -0.46
CA ASN A 986 50.67 -84.09 -1.29
C ASN A 986 51.18 -82.89 -2.11
N ASN A 987 51.23 -83.10 -3.42
CA ASN A 987 51.62 -82.15 -4.46
C ASN A 987 50.59 -81.02 -4.63
N THR A 988 50.69 -79.93 -3.87
CA THR A 988 50.20 -78.63 -4.32
C THR A 988 51.40 -77.82 -4.77
N GLN A 989 51.60 -77.69 -6.10
CA GLN A 989 52.68 -76.92 -6.72
C GLN A 989 52.38 -75.41 -6.65
N LEU A 990 52.13 -74.86 -5.45
CA LEU A 990 51.73 -73.47 -5.30
C LEU A 990 52.91 -72.55 -5.62
N SER A 991 54.11 -72.89 -5.13
CA SER A 991 55.37 -72.23 -5.48
C SER A 991 55.54 -72.11 -7.00
N LYS A 992 55.27 -73.19 -7.74
CA LYS A 992 55.35 -73.24 -9.20
C LYS A 992 54.39 -72.27 -9.87
N ILE A 993 53.13 -72.23 -9.41
CA ILE A 993 52.10 -71.33 -9.94
C ILE A 993 52.54 -69.87 -9.77
N TRP A 994 53.13 -69.52 -8.63
CA TRP A 994 53.62 -68.18 -8.34
C TRP A 994 54.89 -67.83 -9.13
N PHE A 995 55.80 -68.77 -9.35
CA PHE A 995 56.92 -68.59 -10.28
C PHE A 995 56.43 -68.33 -11.71
N ASP A 996 55.44 -69.08 -12.19
CA ASP A 996 54.83 -68.86 -13.50
C ASP A 996 54.26 -67.43 -13.59
N LEU A 997 53.54 -66.99 -12.56
CA LEU A 997 52.99 -65.64 -12.50
C LEU A 997 54.06 -64.54 -12.48
N ALA A 998 55.15 -64.75 -11.74
CA ALA A 998 56.27 -63.81 -11.70
C ALA A 998 56.93 -63.64 -13.07
N ILE A 999 57.13 -64.77 -13.77
CA ILE A 999 57.70 -64.82 -15.12
C ILE A 999 56.71 -64.19 -16.13
N ASP A 1000 55.44 -64.57 -16.09
CA ASP A 1000 54.41 -64.05 -16.99
C ASP A 1000 54.27 -62.53 -16.83
N SER A 1001 54.31 -62.02 -15.59
CA SER A 1001 54.31 -60.57 -15.29
C SER A 1001 55.56 -59.86 -15.84
N SER A 1002 56.73 -60.51 -15.76
CA SER A 1002 57.98 -59.92 -16.25
C SER A 1002 58.06 -59.77 -17.76
N ARG A 1003 57.23 -60.50 -18.53
CA ARG A 1003 57.13 -60.38 -20.00
C ARG A 1003 56.75 -58.97 -20.43
N TYR A 1004 56.03 -58.25 -19.58
CA TYR A 1004 55.55 -56.89 -19.84
C TYR A 1004 56.59 -55.81 -19.48
N LEU A 1005 57.73 -56.19 -18.89
CA LEU A 1005 58.80 -55.27 -18.49
C LEU A 1005 59.92 -55.24 -19.53
N ASN A 1006 60.62 -56.37 -19.67
CA ASN A 1006 61.56 -56.61 -20.76
C ASN A 1006 61.93 -58.10 -20.82
N ASN A 1007 62.36 -58.55 -22.01
CA ASN A 1007 62.76 -59.95 -22.22
C ASN A 1007 63.93 -60.38 -21.33
N GLY A 1008 64.85 -59.46 -20.98
CA GLY A 1008 66.00 -59.76 -20.13
C GLY A 1008 65.61 -60.16 -18.70
N LYS A 1009 64.61 -59.49 -18.10
CA LYS A 1009 64.11 -59.84 -16.76
C LYS A 1009 63.41 -61.20 -16.79
N LYS A 1010 62.60 -61.46 -17.82
CA LYS A 1010 61.95 -62.75 -18.02
C LYS A 1010 62.95 -63.90 -18.13
N GLU A 1011 63.94 -63.79 -19.03
CA GLU A 1011 64.98 -64.79 -19.21
C GLU A 1011 65.77 -65.02 -17.91
N LYS A 1012 66.06 -63.95 -17.16
CA LYS A 1012 66.70 -64.04 -15.85
C LYS A 1012 65.86 -64.80 -14.83
N LEU A 1013 64.56 -64.52 -14.74
CA LEU A 1013 63.66 -65.25 -13.83
C LEU A 1013 63.48 -66.72 -14.24
N GLU A 1014 63.41 -67.01 -15.54
CA GLU A 1014 63.38 -68.39 -16.07
C GLU A 1014 64.66 -69.17 -15.71
N SER A 1015 65.84 -68.56 -15.91
CA SER A 1015 67.13 -69.14 -15.52
C SER A 1015 67.21 -69.40 -14.01
N LEU A 1016 66.84 -68.41 -13.19
CA LEU A 1016 66.84 -68.54 -11.74
C LEU A 1016 65.91 -69.64 -11.25
N ARG A 1017 64.74 -69.80 -11.87
CA ARG A 1017 63.81 -70.87 -11.52
C ARG A 1017 64.38 -72.25 -11.83
N VAL A 1018 65.05 -72.40 -12.98
CA VAL A 1018 65.75 -73.65 -13.34
C VAL A 1018 66.86 -73.95 -12.34
N GLU A 1019 67.67 -72.95 -11.97
CA GLU A 1019 68.70 -73.10 -10.94
C GLU A 1019 68.11 -73.53 -9.59
N MET A 1020 66.97 -72.97 -9.20
CA MET A 1020 66.26 -73.34 -7.97
C MET A 1020 65.59 -74.71 -8.04
N SER A 1021 65.25 -75.21 -9.23
CA SER A 1021 64.64 -76.54 -9.41
C SER A 1021 65.69 -77.66 -9.48
N ILE A 1022 66.97 -77.31 -9.69
CA ILE A 1022 68.11 -78.24 -9.73
C ILE A 1022 68.73 -78.41 -8.33
N ARG A 1023 68.60 -77.38 -7.47
CA ARG A 1023 68.92 -77.46 -6.04
C ARG A 1023 67.78 -78.11 -5.29
#